data_AF-A0A1S2MB12-F1
#
_entry.id   AF-A0A1S2MB12-F1
#
_cell.length_a   1.000
_cell.length_b   1.000
_cell.length_c   1.000
_cell.angle_alpha   90.00
_cell.angle_beta   90.00
_cell.angle_gamma   90.00
#
_symmetry.space_group_name_H-M   'P 1'
#
loop_
_entity.id
_entity.type
_entity.pdbx_description
1 polymer ?
#
loop_
_entity_poly.entity_id
_entity_poly.type
_entity_poly.pdbx_seq_one_letter_code
_entity_poly.pdbx_strand_id
1 'polypeptide(L)'
;MIMVVKKIFISFVATATFFNFVPATLANAAQKEISATNDVEGTKGNEDEELEEINNLEEDPNEDIDTEENDEQEIDVRREAAKEEEEIEEVVDEDNDDENADPNSTTEEEAVIQVLSDEQTDDGSLNNIETTEEVIELQQNLKTLGFMIDKEINGLFDEAMKEDVKLFQNYFGLNETEIADEDTLAKIEEILSNPLRNGQRHEDAIQLKINLANLGYHISNNPTTLYGTQTDAKVREFQEDHGLRVNGIADEVTLAKIDELLSIPMQTNVYRNDVVTLKINLSTLGFHVSNNPTPLYGPLTEQAVRDFQQYYGLTVNGVADEATLNKIDEILSSPFRNGKRHESTITLKVDLDKLGHHISDNPTTLYASQTAAAVEDFQRRYNLRVNGIADPVTLAKIQELLKAPLANGLYRYDVVDLKVNLEKLGFGVSNNPTIFFGPITERTVREFQEYYGLQVTGVANNATLSKISEVLSSPLRNGQRHEAAVQLKLDLARFGYHVSNNPTTLYGTQTEQAVREFQERYGLRVSGIADEITLAKIAELIESGVGQEIITYTQYNLTLAESAARQSSLNPPPQTDLYRTAPGLVHSSVVDIVERGVITGSSVNLRRDATTQSSSYGLVPIGTTFTIEETVTGQNLSGNDKWFKINYQGETLYVHTSLASSSSVAVVKQNNTRVREAANTNSHNFGSVSKDTELVVLREVSGTSVSGSTKWYEVRFRTWRDAKPEHFMPYLDPNQNDRFQHLVLDATAGVTASQLNSVLSGRGILNGMGQAFITAGTTHSVNEIYLIAHALLETGNGTSGLATGIEVGRNNNGNLVLVTSSNRSSLSNIRTTYNMFGIGAVDSDPYRLGAIYAYNAGWFTPEAAIVGGAAFISNSYFARGQNTLYKMRWNHAYPSQPGGTFFPQYATDMGWAVKQVPRIKSLYDQLDNPTLRFDIVQYR
;
A
#
# COMPACT_ATOMS: atom_id res chain seq x y z
N MET A 1 -0.16 -10.03 -49.56
CA MET A 1 0.66 -11.12 -50.13
C MET A 1 -0.16 -12.42 -50.07
N ILE A 2 -0.02 -13.34 -51.02
CA ILE A 2 -0.95 -14.47 -51.22
C ILE A 2 -0.25 -15.82 -50.90
N MET A 3 -0.97 -16.69 -50.16
CA MET A 3 -0.80 -18.14 -49.97
C MET A 3 0.61 -18.78 -49.80
N VAL A 4 0.73 -19.68 -48.82
CA VAL A 4 0.72 -21.15 -49.07
C VAL A 4 0.41 -21.92 -47.78
N VAL A 5 -0.08 -23.16 -47.92
CA VAL A 5 -0.78 -23.97 -46.91
C VAL A 5 0.08 -25.07 -46.28
N LYS A 6 -0.09 -25.36 -44.97
CA LYS A 6 -0.15 -26.75 -44.45
C LYS A 6 -0.80 -26.88 -43.07
N LYS A 7 -1.57 -27.96 -42.88
CA LYS A 7 -2.16 -28.42 -41.61
C LYS A 7 -1.26 -29.46 -40.95
N ILE A 8 -1.18 -29.49 -39.61
CA ILE A 8 -0.92 -30.69 -38.80
C ILE A 8 -1.90 -30.69 -37.60
N PHE A 9 -2.19 -31.88 -37.06
CA PHE A 9 -3.22 -32.13 -36.04
C PHE A 9 -2.74 -31.90 -34.60
N ILE A 10 -3.70 -31.69 -33.70
CA ILE A 10 -3.48 -31.61 -32.24
C ILE A 10 -3.39 -33.02 -31.65
N SER A 11 -2.39 -33.27 -30.79
CA SER A 11 -2.48 -34.30 -29.75
C SER A 11 -1.45 -34.02 -28.65
N PHE A 12 -1.91 -33.68 -27.45
CA PHE A 12 -1.14 -33.83 -26.20
C PHE A 12 -2.10 -34.08 -25.04
N VAL A 13 -1.69 -34.94 -24.11
CA VAL A 13 -2.51 -35.38 -22.97
C VAL A 13 -2.18 -34.55 -21.75
N ALA A 14 -3.19 -33.96 -21.11
CA ALA A 14 -3.06 -33.29 -19.82
C ALA A 14 -3.69 -34.15 -18.71
N THR A 15 -2.86 -34.69 -17.82
CA THR A 15 -3.30 -35.43 -16.63
C THR A 15 -3.65 -34.46 -15.51
N ALA A 16 -4.94 -34.28 -15.22
CA ALA A 16 -5.41 -33.44 -14.11
C ALA A 16 -5.42 -34.24 -12.78
N THR A 17 -4.55 -33.85 -11.84
CA THR A 17 -4.47 -34.47 -10.51
C THR A 17 -5.54 -33.89 -9.59
N PHE A 18 -6.54 -34.70 -9.20
CA PHE A 18 -7.56 -34.30 -8.24
C PHE A 18 -6.99 -34.23 -6.81
N PHE A 19 -7.07 -33.06 -6.18
CA PHE A 19 -6.97 -32.92 -4.72
C PHE A 19 -8.38 -32.94 -4.10
N ASN A 20 -8.72 -34.03 -3.43
CA ASN A 20 -9.94 -34.11 -2.63
C ASN A 20 -9.71 -33.48 -1.24
N PHE A 21 -10.54 -32.52 -0.86
CA PHE A 21 -10.73 -32.15 0.54
C PHE A 21 -12.09 -32.65 1.03
N VAL A 22 -12.06 -33.52 2.04
CA VAL A 22 -13.24 -34.03 2.74
C VAL A 22 -13.29 -33.36 4.12
N PRO A 23 -14.41 -32.76 4.54
CA PRO A 23 -14.50 -32.13 5.85
C PRO A 23 -14.58 -33.17 6.97
N ALA A 24 -13.85 -32.95 8.06
CA ALA A 24 -13.92 -33.73 9.28
C ALA A 24 -14.45 -32.88 10.44
N THR A 25 -15.40 -33.41 11.21
CA THR A 25 -15.97 -32.81 12.41
C THR A 25 -15.38 -33.46 13.67
N LEU A 26 -15.40 -32.73 14.79
CA LEU A 26 -15.43 -33.12 16.23
C LEU A 26 -15.01 -31.84 17.01
N ALA A 27 -15.74 -31.26 17.96
CA ALA A 27 -16.49 -31.74 19.13
C ALA A 27 -15.68 -31.81 20.43
N ASN A 28 -15.58 -30.65 21.09
CA ASN A 28 -15.75 -30.35 22.53
C ASN A 28 -15.08 -31.20 23.66
N ALA A 29 -14.78 -30.48 24.76
CA ALA A 29 -14.59 -30.94 26.15
C ALA A 29 -13.26 -31.57 26.61
N ALA A 30 -12.46 -30.74 27.31
CA ALA A 30 -11.70 -31.11 28.51
C ALA A 30 -11.57 -29.88 29.44
N GLN A 31 -11.47 -30.06 30.75
CA GLN A 31 -11.44 -28.99 31.77
C GLN A 31 -10.72 -29.50 33.05
N LYS A 32 -10.37 -28.58 33.98
CA LYS A 32 -9.78 -28.80 35.33
C LYS A 32 -8.28 -29.20 35.37
N GLU A 33 -7.45 -28.73 36.33
CA GLU A 33 -7.57 -27.73 37.41
C GLU A 33 -6.16 -27.34 37.98
N ILE A 34 -6.11 -26.51 39.04
CA ILE A 34 -4.94 -26.19 39.94
C ILE A 34 -3.94 -25.13 39.42
N SER A 35 -3.45 -24.12 40.18
CA SER A 35 -4.03 -23.19 41.20
C SER A 35 -2.98 -22.15 41.67
N ALA A 36 -3.39 -20.89 41.96
CA ALA A 36 -2.68 -19.88 42.78
C ALA A 36 -1.29 -19.40 42.24
N THR A 37 -0.68 -18.24 42.55
CA THR A 37 -0.94 -16.98 43.32
C THR A 37 0.08 -15.94 42.77
N ASN A 38 0.03 -14.59 42.87
CA ASN A 38 -0.51 -13.61 43.84
C ASN A 38 -0.88 -12.28 43.11
N ASP A 39 -1.49 -11.35 43.83
CA ASP A 39 -1.77 -9.96 43.42
C ASP A 39 -0.54 -9.03 43.44
N VAL A 40 -0.57 -7.95 42.61
CA VAL A 40 -0.22 -6.54 42.96
C VAL A 40 -1.05 -5.62 42.04
N GLU A 41 -1.36 -4.41 42.51
CA GLU A 41 -2.24 -3.41 41.89
C GLU A 41 -1.66 -2.70 40.64
N GLY A 42 -2.53 -2.08 39.83
CA GLY A 42 -2.15 -1.29 38.65
C GLY A 42 -3.35 -0.74 37.88
N THR A 43 -3.96 0.34 38.37
CA THR A 43 -5.13 0.98 37.74
C THR A 43 -4.78 1.69 36.43
N LYS A 44 -5.57 1.48 35.37
CA LYS A 44 -5.51 2.27 34.14
C LYS A 44 -6.17 3.63 34.32
N GLY A 45 -5.47 4.69 33.94
CA GLY A 45 -6.10 5.93 33.48
C GLY A 45 -6.18 5.92 31.95
N ASN A 46 -7.29 6.41 31.41
CA ASN A 46 -7.29 7.07 30.10
C ASN A 46 -7.08 8.56 30.38
N GLU A 47 -6.47 9.30 29.45
CA GLU A 47 -6.91 10.64 29.04
C GLU A 47 -6.02 11.11 27.86
N ASP A 48 -6.64 11.21 26.68
CA ASP A 48 -6.13 12.01 25.56
C ASP A 48 -6.96 13.32 25.56
N GLU A 49 -6.32 14.50 25.64
CA GLU A 49 -6.75 15.81 25.09
C GLU A 49 -6.00 16.99 25.77
N GLU A 50 -4.96 17.50 25.09
CA GLU A 50 -4.33 18.82 25.30
C GLU A 50 -3.83 19.31 23.92
N LEU A 51 -3.82 20.61 23.55
CA LEU A 51 -4.38 21.83 24.15
C LEU A 51 -4.59 22.86 23.02
N GLU A 52 -5.71 23.58 23.00
CA GLU A 52 -5.78 24.94 22.45
C GLU A 52 -5.95 25.88 23.63
N GLU A 53 -5.11 26.90 23.77
CA GLU A 53 -5.53 28.12 24.49
C GLU A 53 -4.84 29.38 23.96
N ILE A 54 -5.60 30.48 23.98
CA ILE A 54 -5.19 31.82 23.59
C ILE A 54 -5.05 32.64 24.88
N ASN A 55 -4.05 33.49 25.00
CA ASN A 55 -4.12 34.60 25.96
C ASN A 55 -3.40 35.86 25.45
N ASN A 56 -3.83 37.02 25.95
CA ASN A 56 -3.60 38.30 25.29
C ASN A 56 -3.57 39.46 26.33
N LEU A 57 -2.59 40.36 26.19
CA LEU A 57 -2.53 41.76 26.71
C LEU A 57 -2.56 42.05 28.23
N GLU A 58 -1.48 42.70 28.71
CA GLU A 58 -1.37 43.82 29.67
C GLU A 58 0.15 44.00 29.99
N GLU A 59 0.77 45.18 30.13
CA GLU A 59 0.44 46.57 29.77
C GLU A 59 1.78 47.38 29.60
N ASP A 60 1.74 48.60 29.05
CA ASP A 60 2.92 49.48 28.74
C ASP A 60 3.26 50.43 29.93
N PRO A 61 4.45 51.08 30.07
CA PRO A 61 4.80 52.29 29.27
C PRO A 61 6.31 52.68 29.07
N ASN A 62 6.54 53.50 28.02
CA ASN A 62 7.61 54.53 27.86
C ASN A 62 9.08 54.08 27.66
N GLU A 63 9.99 54.83 26.99
CA GLU A 63 9.95 56.23 26.48
C GLU A 63 10.93 56.44 25.27
N ASP A 64 10.59 57.36 24.34
CA ASP A 64 11.44 58.27 23.53
C ASP A 64 12.69 57.82 22.71
N ILE A 65 13.09 58.45 21.58
CA ILE A 65 12.43 59.26 20.52
C ILE A 65 13.41 59.42 19.30
N ASP A 66 12.97 60.10 18.22
CA ASP A 66 13.71 60.50 16.98
C ASP A 66 14.03 59.38 15.96
N THR A 67 13.66 59.43 14.66
CA THR A 67 13.72 60.47 13.59
C THR A 67 15.12 60.61 12.94
N GLU A 68 15.29 60.84 11.63
CA GLU A 68 14.38 61.03 10.49
C GLU A 68 15.09 60.69 9.15
N GLU A 69 14.30 60.45 8.07
CA GLU A 69 14.65 60.58 6.63
C GLU A 69 15.88 59.83 6.04
N ASN A 70 16.13 59.88 4.71
CA ASN A 70 15.32 59.30 3.62
C ASN A 70 16.25 59.03 2.40
N ASP A 71 15.73 58.40 1.35
CA ASP A 71 16.22 58.38 -0.05
C ASP A 71 17.74 58.53 -0.37
N GLU A 72 18.33 57.53 -1.03
CA GLU A 72 19.03 57.83 -2.30
C GLU A 72 18.99 56.62 -3.27
N GLN A 73 19.28 56.88 -4.55
CA GLN A 73 18.77 56.08 -5.67
C GLN A 73 19.78 55.13 -6.32
N GLU A 74 19.30 53.95 -6.70
CA GLU A 74 20.00 53.01 -7.58
C GLU A 74 20.08 53.59 -9.00
N ILE A 75 21.30 53.82 -9.52
CA ILE A 75 21.54 54.30 -10.90
C ILE A 75 22.57 53.40 -11.59
N ASP A 76 22.12 52.72 -12.65
CA ASP A 76 22.94 51.91 -13.56
C ASP A 76 23.82 52.78 -14.48
N VAL A 77 25.13 52.48 -14.54
CA VAL A 77 26.03 52.98 -15.59
C VAL A 77 26.97 51.86 -16.06
N ARG A 78 26.66 51.28 -17.23
CA ARG A 78 27.57 50.40 -17.99
C ARG A 78 28.44 51.17 -18.99
N ARG A 79 29.76 50.87 -18.99
CA ARG A 79 30.69 50.77 -20.15
C ARG A 79 32.06 50.34 -19.60
N GLU A 80 32.73 49.28 -20.06
CA GLU A 80 33.23 48.90 -21.39
C GLU A 80 34.47 49.68 -21.88
N ALA A 81 35.40 48.91 -22.47
CA ALA A 81 36.49 49.29 -23.38
C ALA A 81 37.78 49.98 -22.83
N ALA A 82 38.69 49.14 -22.33
CA ALA A 82 39.98 48.79 -22.96
C ALA A 82 41.01 49.84 -23.46
N LYS A 83 42.28 49.53 -23.15
CA LYS A 83 43.56 49.87 -23.83
C LYS A 83 44.00 51.33 -23.99
N GLU A 84 45.17 51.64 -23.42
CA GLU A 84 46.40 51.83 -24.21
C GLU A 84 47.64 51.44 -23.37
N GLU A 85 48.79 51.24 -24.03
CA GLU A 85 50.04 50.66 -23.49
C GLU A 85 51.20 51.66 -23.65
N GLU A 86 52.20 51.66 -22.77
CA GLU A 86 53.60 51.97 -23.13
C GLU A 86 54.60 51.37 -22.10
N GLU A 87 55.86 51.16 -22.52
CA GLU A 87 56.83 50.19 -21.97
C GLU A 87 57.90 50.77 -21.00
N ILE A 88 58.96 49.95 -20.73
CA ILE A 88 60.34 50.21 -20.22
C ILE A 88 60.55 49.79 -18.74
N GLU A 89 61.53 48.97 -18.33
CA GLU A 89 62.69 48.23 -18.93
C GLU A 89 62.91 46.95 -18.04
N GLU A 90 63.41 45.76 -18.42
CA GLU A 90 63.83 45.13 -19.70
C GLU A 90 63.79 43.55 -19.56
N VAL A 91 64.48 42.82 -20.46
CA VAL A 91 64.74 41.36 -20.61
C VAL A 91 65.40 40.60 -19.41
N VAL A 92 65.43 39.25 -19.33
CA VAL A 92 65.13 38.15 -20.30
C VAL A 92 64.30 37.02 -19.66
N ASP A 93 63.56 36.32 -20.51
CA ASP A 93 62.99 34.96 -20.42
C ASP A 93 64.06 33.87 -20.07
N GLU A 94 63.76 32.58 -19.87
CA GLU A 94 62.60 31.79 -20.32
C GLU A 94 62.28 30.63 -19.35
N ASP A 95 61.04 30.13 -19.43
CA ASP A 95 60.47 29.16 -18.50
C ASP A 95 60.94 27.69 -18.70
N ASN A 96 60.64 26.89 -17.66
CA ASN A 96 59.80 25.69 -17.72
C ASN A 96 60.41 24.28 -17.52
N ASP A 97 59.53 23.41 -17.01
CA ASP A 97 59.42 21.95 -17.17
C ASP A 97 60.63 21.06 -16.80
N ASP A 98 60.57 20.04 -15.94
CA ASP A 98 59.50 19.31 -15.26
C ASP A 98 60.15 18.17 -14.43
N GLU A 99 59.32 17.39 -13.72
CA GLU A 99 59.52 16.08 -13.07
C GLU A 99 60.88 15.31 -13.07
N ASN A 100 61.19 14.77 -11.88
CA ASN A 100 61.71 13.42 -11.59
C ASN A 100 63.03 12.91 -12.22
N ALA A 101 64.08 12.77 -11.38
CA ALA A 101 64.66 11.45 -11.03
C ALA A 101 65.72 11.51 -9.91
N ASP A 102 65.67 10.57 -8.96
CA ASP A 102 66.82 10.09 -8.18
C ASP A 102 67.61 9.06 -9.03
N PRO A 103 68.96 9.16 -9.10
CA PRO A 103 69.74 8.12 -8.44
C PRO A 103 71.06 8.60 -7.80
N ASN A 104 71.14 8.43 -6.48
CA ASN A 104 72.35 8.31 -5.66
C ASN A 104 73.54 7.52 -6.29
N SER A 105 74.73 8.13 -6.42
CA SER A 105 76.00 7.60 -5.83
C SER A 105 77.28 8.44 -6.07
N THR A 106 77.92 8.87 -4.96
CA THR A 106 79.39 8.89 -4.68
C THR A 106 80.41 9.67 -5.54
N THR A 107 81.52 10.09 -4.89
CA THR A 107 82.86 10.49 -5.41
C THR A 107 82.93 11.75 -6.29
N GLU A 108 83.97 12.61 -6.26
CA GLU A 108 85.10 12.89 -5.32
C GLU A 108 85.67 14.29 -5.69
N GLU A 109 86.88 14.65 -5.21
CA GLU A 109 87.65 15.90 -5.53
C GLU A 109 87.01 17.21 -4.97
N GLU A 110 87.49 17.78 -3.86
CA GLU A 110 88.78 18.49 -3.65
C GLU A 110 88.95 19.78 -4.48
N ALA A 111 88.98 20.93 -3.80
CA ALA A 111 89.32 22.24 -4.37
C ALA A 111 90.74 22.67 -3.94
N VAL A 112 91.68 22.66 -4.88
CA VAL A 112 93.10 22.99 -4.65
C VAL A 112 93.36 24.50 -4.68
N ILE A 113 94.19 25.00 -3.75
CA ILE A 113 95.27 26.01 -3.91
C ILE A 113 95.94 26.14 -2.53
N GLN A 114 97.21 25.79 -2.33
CA GLN A 114 98.34 26.70 -2.64
C GLN A 114 99.65 25.93 -2.95
N VAL A 115 100.72 26.63 -3.34
CA VAL A 115 101.85 26.03 -4.08
C VAL A 115 103.23 26.49 -3.58
N LEU A 116 104.13 25.52 -3.37
CA LEU A 116 105.60 25.57 -3.21
C LEU A 116 106.22 26.26 -1.97
N SER A 117 106.83 25.44 -1.12
CA SER A 117 108.28 25.49 -0.82
C SER A 117 108.79 24.08 -0.46
N ASP A 118 110.11 23.86 -0.50
CA ASP A 118 110.75 22.53 -0.54
C ASP A 118 111.70 22.25 0.65
N GLU A 119 111.96 20.95 0.89
CA GLU A 119 113.05 20.32 1.67
C GLU A 119 113.22 20.55 3.20
N GLN A 120 112.89 19.50 3.97
CA GLN A 120 113.72 18.80 5.01
C GLN A 120 114.33 19.60 6.21
N THR A 121 114.34 19.11 7.48
CA THR A 121 114.11 17.75 8.04
C THR A 121 113.89 17.76 9.57
N ASP A 122 112.98 16.90 10.04
CA ASP A 122 113.00 16.12 11.31
C ASP A 122 112.94 16.79 12.72
N ASP A 123 112.47 16.00 13.70
CA ASP A 123 112.45 16.18 15.17
C ASP A 123 111.60 17.30 15.83
N GLY A 124 110.27 17.11 15.84
CA GLY A 124 109.63 16.70 17.11
C GLY A 124 109.19 17.74 18.18
N SER A 125 108.38 18.76 17.85
CA SER A 125 107.37 19.32 18.79
C SER A 125 106.42 20.34 18.11
N LEU A 126 105.21 19.93 17.70
CA LEU A 126 104.21 20.84 17.13
C LEU A 126 103.38 21.54 18.22
N ASN A 127 103.82 22.74 18.62
CA ASN A 127 102.95 23.73 19.26
C ASN A 127 102.47 24.71 18.17
N ASN A 128 101.26 24.55 17.63
CA ASN A 128 100.68 25.47 16.62
C ASN A 128 100.21 26.82 17.23
N ILE A 129 100.87 27.30 18.29
CA ILE A 129 100.68 28.61 18.89
C ILE A 129 102.07 29.15 19.25
N GLU A 130 102.61 30.09 18.46
CA GLU A 130 104.00 30.55 18.61
C GLU A 130 104.11 31.86 19.39
N THR A 131 103.04 32.62 19.53
CA THR A 131 103.01 33.95 20.17
C THR A 131 102.17 34.01 21.44
N THR A 132 102.39 35.04 22.27
CA THR A 132 101.58 35.28 23.48
C THR A 132 100.18 35.78 23.10
N GLU A 133 100.11 36.53 22.00
CA GLU A 133 98.92 37.13 21.42
C GLU A 133 97.92 36.07 20.93
N GLU A 134 98.37 35.03 20.23
CA GLU A 134 97.51 33.91 19.80
C GLU A 134 96.97 33.10 20.99
N VAL A 135 97.77 32.89 22.05
CA VAL A 135 97.29 32.28 23.30
C VAL A 135 96.22 33.16 23.96
N ILE A 136 96.41 34.48 23.97
CA ILE A 136 95.44 35.46 24.50
C ILE A 136 94.13 35.45 23.70
N GLU A 137 94.20 35.30 22.37
CA GLU A 137 93.02 35.18 21.50
C GLU A 137 92.29 33.85 21.70
N LEU A 138 93.02 32.72 21.74
CA LEU A 138 92.45 31.41 22.08
C LEU A 138 91.78 31.41 23.46
N GLN A 139 92.39 32.06 24.46
CA GLN A 139 91.80 32.24 25.79
C GLN A 139 90.52 33.10 25.75
N GLN A 140 90.48 34.17 24.94
CA GLN A 140 89.25 34.95 24.74
C GLN A 140 88.16 34.15 24.04
N ASN A 141 88.52 33.35 23.04
CA ASN A 141 87.61 32.53 22.25
C ASN A 141 87.02 31.39 23.09
N LEU A 142 87.85 30.60 23.77
CA LEU A 142 87.38 29.59 24.72
C LEU A 142 86.59 30.20 25.87
N LYS A 143 86.92 31.41 26.36
CA LYS A 143 86.11 32.08 27.39
C LYS A 143 84.75 32.54 26.85
N THR A 144 84.67 32.97 25.59
CA THR A 144 83.43 33.41 24.92
C THR A 144 82.51 32.23 24.59
N LEU A 145 83.07 31.13 24.08
CA LEU A 145 82.38 29.85 23.88
C LEU A 145 82.03 29.16 25.21
N GLY A 146 82.49 29.71 26.33
CA GLY A 146 82.28 29.17 27.65
C GLY A 146 82.99 27.84 27.83
N PHE A 147 84.31 27.83 27.93
CA PHE A 147 85.10 26.69 28.41
C PHE A 147 85.92 27.12 29.62
N MET A 148 86.66 28.23 29.51
CA MET A 148 87.33 28.90 30.64
C MET A 148 86.32 29.56 31.62
N ILE A 149 85.96 28.88 32.71
CA ILE A 149 85.20 29.47 33.83
C ILE A 149 86.16 30.12 34.83
N ASP A 150 85.87 31.35 35.28
CA ASP A 150 86.56 32.11 36.35
C ASP A 150 88.09 32.29 36.25
N LYS A 151 88.74 31.75 35.20
CA LYS A 151 90.15 31.94 34.87
C LYS A 151 90.41 33.34 34.29
N GLU A 152 91.52 33.96 34.66
CA GLU A 152 92.00 35.20 34.04
C GLU A 152 92.71 34.91 32.72
N ILE A 153 92.60 35.81 31.75
CA ILE A 153 93.33 35.74 30.47
C ILE A 153 94.76 36.20 30.77
N ASN A 154 95.73 35.29 30.62
CA ASN A 154 97.10 35.45 31.09
C ASN A 154 98.17 35.26 29.99
N GLY A 155 97.79 34.77 28.80
CA GLY A 155 98.70 34.48 27.69
C GLY A 155 99.62 33.27 27.92
N LEU A 156 99.30 32.39 28.87
CA LEU A 156 100.04 31.17 29.16
C LEU A 156 99.24 29.94 28.73
N PHE A 157 99.84 29.11 27.87
CA PHE A 157 99.30 27.79 27.53
C PHE A 157 99.73 26.77 28.60
N ASP A 158 99.20 26.93 29.81
CA ASP A 158 99.50 26.07 30.97
C ASP A 158 98.61 24.81 31.03
N GLU A 159 98.84 23.95 32.03
CA GLU A 159 98.08 22.70 32.18
C GLU A 159 96.57 22.94 32.42
N ALA A 160 96.16 24.10 32.95
CA ALA A 160 94.75 24.44 33.11
C ALA A 160 94.14 24.95 31.79
N MET A 161 94.94 25.52 30.89
CA MET A 161 94.55 25.84 29.52
C MET A 161 94.40 24.57 28.66
N LYS A 162 95.31 23.61 28.81
CA LYS A 162 95.17 22.26 28.19
C LYS A 162 93.88 21.57 28.60
N GLU A 163 93.51 21.66 29.87
CA GLU A 163 92.24 21.12 30.39
C GLU A 163 91.03 21.81 29.75
N ASP A 164 91.05 23.14 29.55
CA ASP A 164 89.97 23.87 28.85
C ASP A 164 89.87 23.49 27.36
N VAL A 165 91.01 23.32 26.68
CA VAL A 165 91.08 22.83 25.28
C VAL A 165 90.54 21.40 25.18
N LYS A 166 90.95 20.51 26.09
CA LYS A 166 90.47 19.13 26.15
C LYS A 166 88.96 19.05 26.40
N LEU A 167 88.43 19.91 27.26
CA LEU A 167 86.99 20.03 27.51
C LEU A 167 86.23 20.52 26.27
N PHE A 168 86.80 21.44 25.49
CA PHE A 168 86.26 21.84 24.20
C PHE A 168 86.25 20.68 23.20
N GLN A 169 87.39 20.00 23.03
CA GLN A 169 87.55 18.86 22.12
C GLN A 169 86.53 17.76 22.41
N ASN A 170 86.42 17.32 23.67
CA ASN A 170 85.46 16.29 24.08
C ASN A 170 83.99 16.73 23.91
N TYR A 171 83.65 18.02 24.14
CA TYR A 171 82.27 18.51 23.96
C TYR A 171 81.82 18.49 22.49
N PHE A 172 82.73 18.79 21.54
CA PHE A 172 82.45 18.75 20.10
C PHE A 172 82.89 17.43 19.42
N GLY A 173 83.27 16.41 20.19
CA GLY A 173 83.64 15.09 19.66
C GLY A 173 84.95 15.04 18.86
N LEU A 174 85.83 16.03 19.01
CA LEU A 174 87.17 16.07 18.42
C LEU A 174 88.13 15.12 19.15
N ASN A 175 89.31 14.91 18.57
CA ASN A 175 90.38 14.18 19.25
C ASN A 175 90.86 14.95 20.49
N GLU A 176 90.97 14.27 21.64
CA GLU A 176 91.54 14.84 22.88
C GLU A 176 93.07 14.97 22.79
N THR A 177 93.58 15.90 21.97
CA THR A 177 95.02 16.13 21.78
C THR A 177 95.66 17.03 22.84
N GLU A 178 94.84 17.73 23.65
CA GLU A 178 95.25 18.70 24.68
C GLU A 178 95.99 19.94 24.14
N ILE A 179 96.09 20.08 22.82
CA ILE A 179 96.65 21.22 22.10
C ILE A 179 95.57 21.82 21.17
N ALA A 180 95.63 23.13 20.91
CA ALA A 180 94.78 23.71 19.87
C ALA A 180 95.41 23.43 18.49
N ASP A 181 95.13 22.23 17.99
CA ASP A 181 95.43 21.83 16.62
C ASP A 181 94.48 22.50 15.61
N GLU A 182 94.73 22.25 14.32
CA GLU A 182 94.00 22.86 13.20
C GLU A 182 92.50 22.56 13.26
N ASP A 183 92.12 21.31 13.54
CA ASP A 183 90.71 20.89 13.75
C ASP A 183 90.07 21.67 14.92
N THR A 184 90.78 21.81 16.04
CA THR A 184 90.30 22.53 17.22
C THR A 184 90.11 24.02 16.93
N LEU A 185 91.07 24.67 16.27
CA LEU A 185 91.00 26.08 15.91
C LEU A 185 89.89 26.34 14.88
N ALA A 186 89.77 25.50 13.85
CA ALA A 186 88.71 25.58 12.86
C ALA A 186 87.32 25.44 13.50
N LYS A 187 87.13 24.50 14.45
CA LYS A 187 85.85 24.35 15.15
C LYS A 187 85.55 25.52 16.09
N ILE A 188 86.57 26.12 16.72
CA ILE A 188 86.41 27.37 17.49
C ILE A 188 85.92 28.51 16.59
N GLU A 189 86.52 28.69 15.40
CA GLU A 189 86.07 29.70 14.43
C GLU A 189 84.67 29.39 13.90
N GLU A 190 84.34 28.14 13.58
CA GLU A 190 83.01 27.71 13.13
C GLU A 190 81.91 28.12 14.13
N ILE A 191 82.04 27.73 15.41
CA ILE A 191 81.05 28.07 16.43
C ILE A 191 81.02 29.57 16.73
N LEU A 192 82.17 30.27 16.64
CA LEU A 192 82.21 31.73 16.73
C LEU A 192 81.70 32.44 15.48
N SER A 193 81.58 31.78 14.32
CA SER A 193 80.98 32.34 13.11
C SER A 193 79.44 32.29 13.17
N ASN A 194 78.90 31.21 13.75
CA ASN A 194 77.49 30.81 13.78
C ASN A 194 76.50 32.01 13.90
N PRO A 195 75.50 32.13 13.00
CA PRO A 195 74.57 33.25 12.98
C PRO A 195 73.47 33.18 14.07
N LEU A 196 73.34 32.07 14.78
CA LEU A 196 72.38 31.87 15.88
C LEU A 196 73.01 32.25 17.23
N ARG A 197 73.42 33.51 17.34
CA ARG A 197 73.98 34.12 18.56
C ARG A 197 73.56 35.58 18.72
N ASN A 198 73.76 36.14 19.91
CA ASN A 198 73.37 37.52 20.21
C ASN A 198 73.95 38.54 19.21
N GLY A 199 73.15 39.57 18.88
CA GLY A 199 73.47 40.58 17.87
C GLY A 199 73.20 40.20 16.41
N GLN A 200 73.16 38.91 16.06
CA GLN A 200 73.04 38.45 14.68
C GLN A 200 71.59 38.30 14.18
N ARG A 201 71.45 38.13 12.85
CA ARG A 201 70.18 37.88 12.16
C ARG A 201 70.27 36.65 11.25
N HIS A 202 69.30 35.75 11.35
CA HIS A 202 69.15 34.60 10.45
C HIS A 202 67.67 34.21 10.32
N GLU A 203 67.27 33.52 9.25
CA GLU A 203 65.89 33.00 9.14
C GLU A 203 65.66 31.87 10.15
N ASP A 204 66.64 30.99 10.36
CA ASP A 204 66.54 29.89 11.35
C ASP A 204 66.35 30.39 12.79
N ALA A 205 66.68 31.66 13.07
CA ALA A 205 66.38 32.28 14.37
C ALA A 205 64.86 32.40 14.63
N ILE A 206 64.02 32.27 13.60
CA ILE A 206 62.56 32.12 13.71
C ILE A 206 62.23 30.69 14.15
N GLN A 207 62.75 29.69 13.45
CA GLN A 207 62.47 28.28 13.75
C GLN A 207 63.02 27.86 15.12
N LEU A 208 64.23 28.30 15.48
CA LEU A 208 64.81 28.12 16.81
C LEU A 208 63.88 28.63 17.91
N LYS A 209 63.23 29.79 17.72
CA LYS A 209 62.29 30.34 18.72
C LYS A 209 61.01 29.54 18.82
N ILE A 210 60.51 29.00 17.71
CA ILE A 210 59.34 28.11 17.69
C ILE A 210 59.69 26.80 18.42
N ASN A 211 60.85 26.22 18.11
CA ASN A 211 61.37 25.02 18.74
C ASN A 211 61.55 25.20 20.27
N LEU A 212 62.24 26.26 20.70
CA LEU A 212 62.41 26.61 22.11
C LEU A 212 61.06 26.87 22.80
N ALA A 213 60.15 27.61 22.17
CA ALA A 213 58.83 27.86 22.72
C ALA A 213 58.00 26.57 22.87
N ASN A 214 58.11 25.63 21.93
CA ASN A 214 57.47 24.30 22.02
C ASN A 214 58.03 23.49 23.21
N LEU A 215 59.33 23.59 23.49
CA LEU A 215 59.97 22.95 24.65
C LEU A 215 59.74 23.68 25.99
N GLY A 216 59.16 24.89 25.97
CA GLY A 216 58.78 25.67 27.16
C GLY A 216 59.47 27.04 27.29
N TYR A 217 60.59 27.22 26.60
CA TYR A 217 61.47 28.39 26.66
C TYR A 217 60.95 29.53 25.77
N HIS A 218 59.77 30.08 26.10
CA HIS A 218 59.10 31.10 25.29
C HIS A 218 59.89 32.42 25.18
N ILE A 219 59.95 32.98 23.97
CA ILE A 219 60.61 34.25 23.64
C ILE A 219 59.59 35.33 23.23
N SER A 220 58.78 35.07 22.20
CA SER A 220 57.74 35.99 21.73
C SER A 220 56.62 35.27 20.99
N ASN A 221 55.45 35.92 20.87
CA ASN A 221 54.32 35.44 20.06
C ASN A 221 54.44 35.83 18.57
N ASN A 222 55.52 36.50 18.19
CA ASN A 222 55.82 36.91 16.82
C ASN A 222 57.35 36.84 16.63
N PRO A 223 57.89 35.65 16.33
CA PRO A 223 59.32 35.48 16.13
C PRO A 223 59.82 36.25 14.90
N THR A 224 61.06 36.70 14.94
CA THR A 224 61.71 37.46 13.86
C THR A 224 63.14 36.99 13.67
N THR A 225 63.79 37.39 12.57
CA THR A 225 65.16 36.97 12.23
C THR A 225 66.24 37.43 13.21
N LEU A 226 65.99 38.47 14.03
CA LEU A 226 66.95 38.96 15.02
C LEU A 226 67.04 38.01 16.20
N TYR A 227 68.20 37.41 16.45
CA TYR A 227 68.43 36.56 17.61
C TYR A 227 68.28 37.38 18.91
N GLY A 228 69.21 38.31 19.16
CA GLY A 228 69.12 39.28 20.26
C GLY A 228 69.12 38.70 21.67
N THR A 229 69.01 39.58 22.67
CA THR A 229 69.25 39.26 24.09
C THR A 229 68.19 38.35 24.73
N GLN A 230 66.95 38.36 24.25
CA GLN A 230 65.90 37.47 24.78
C GLN A 230 66.08 36.02 24.31
N THR A 231 66.59 35.81 23.09
CA THR A 231 66.90 34.46 22.60
C THR A 231 68.19 33.94 23.21
N ASP A 232 69.21 34.80 23.36
CA ASP A 232 70.44 34.48 24.11
C ASP A 232 70.11 34.00 25.54
N ALA A 233 69.26 34.73 26.26
CA ALA A 233 68.82 34.33 27.59
C ALA A 233 68.09 32.98 27.61
N LYS A 234 67.17 32.72 26.65
CA LYS A 234 66.46 31.43 26.58
C LYS A 234 67.28 30.26 26.06
N VAL A 235 68.29 30.50 25.22
CA VAL A 235 69.25 29.47 24.83
C VAL A 235 70.20 29.15 25.99
N ARG A 236 70.64 30.14 26.78
CA ARG A 236 71.37 29.88 28.03
C ARG A 236 70.54 29.08 29.04
N GLU A 237 69.27 29.45 29.23
CA GLU A 237 68.32 28.74 30.11
C GLU A 237 68.14 27.27 29.66
N PHE A 238 67.91 27.04 28.36
CA PHE A 238 67.85 25.70 27.77
C PHE A 238 69.17 24.91 27.94
N GLN A 239 70.32 25.56 27.70
CA GLN A 239 71.63 24.94 27.87
C GLN A 239 71.88 24.54 29.33
N GLU A 240 71.50 25.38 30.29
CA GLU A 240 71.65 25.13 31.73
C GLU A 240 70.75 23.97 32.19
N ASP A 241 69.46 24.00 31.85
CA ASP A 241 68.48 22.97 32.21
C ASP A 241 68.81 21.57 31.62
N HIS A 242 69.47 21.54 30.46
CA HIS A 242 69.87 20.28 29.79
C HIS A 242 71.35 19.90 29.99
N GLY A 243 72.11 20.63 30.81
CA GLY A 243 73.52 20.31 31.13
C GLY A 243 74.49 20.50 29.96
N LEU A 244 74.11 21.31 28.97
CA LEU A 244 74.95 21.72 27.85
C LEU A 244 75.88 22.88 28.25
N ARG A 245 76.73 23.33 27.33
CA ARG A 245 77.63 24.45 27.60
C ARG A 245 76.89 25.78 27.47
N VAL A 246 76.69 26.47 28.60
CA VAL A 246 75.93 27.73 28.69
C VAL A 246 76.68 28.91 28.03
N ASN A 247 76.64 28.97 26.71
CA ASN A 247 77.34 29.95 25.87
C ASN A 247 76.40 30.95 25.17
N GLY A 248 75.10 30.67 25.08
CA GLY A 248 74.10 31.52 24.41
C GLY A 248 74.22 31.57 22.89
N ILE A 249 74.87 30.57 22.29
CA ILE A 249 74.97 30.29 20.86
C ILE A 249 74.18 29.00 20.63
N ALA A 250 73.29 28.95 19.63
CA ALA A 250 72.69 27.68 19.22
C ALA A 250 73.66 26.93 18.29
N ASP A 251 74.69 26.35 18.92
CA ASP A 251 75.65 25.44 18.28
C ASP A 251 75.01 24.10 17.87
N GLU A 252 75.74 23.28 17.10
CA GLU A 252 75.25 21.99 16.60
C GLU A 252 74.78 21.06 17.73
N VAL A 253 75.44 21.10 18.89
CA VAL A 253 75.10 20.28 20.07
C VAL A 253 73.80 20.78 20.70
N THR A 254 73.63 22.09 20.80
CA THR A 254 72.42 22.74 21.28
C THR A 254 71.23 22.47 20.34
N LEU A 255 71.43 22.61 19.03
CA LEU A 255 70.41 22.32 18.01
C LEU A 255 70.04 20.83 17.99
N ALA A 256 71.03 19.93 17.95
CA ALA A 256 70.79 18.49 18.01
C ALA A 256 70.03 18.07 19.28
N LYS A 257 70.26 18.75 20.43
CA LYS A 257 69.50 18.49 21.65
C LYS A 257 68.07 19.03 21.61
N ILE A 258 67.85 20.18 20.99
CA ILE A 258 66.50 20.71 20.70
C ILE A 258 65.74 19.72 19.81
N ASP A 259 66.37 19.25 18.74
CA ASP A 259 65.75 18.34 17.78
C ASP A 259 65.55 16.93 18.34
N GLU A 260 66.46 16.42 19.19
CA GLU A 260 66.25 15.19 19.98
C GLU A 260 64.94 15.28 20.79
N LEU A 261 64.75 16.36 21.54
CA LEU A 261 63.57 16.56 22.38
C LEU A 261 62.28 16.78 21.57
N LEU A 262 62.38 17.38 20.39
CA LEU A 262 61.25 17.57 19.47
C LEU A 262 60.92 16.33 18.64
N SER A 263 61.89 15.43 18.41
CA SER A 263 61.68 14.15 17.73
C SER A 263 60.83 13.16 18.55
N ILE A 264 60.74 13.36 19.87
CA ILE A 264 59.87 12.56 20.75
C ILE A 264 58.41 12.83 20.35
N PRO A 265 57.68 11.84 19.81
CA PRO A 265 56.33 12.08 19.31
C PRO A 265 55.36 12.38 20.45
N MET A 266 54.33 13.16 20.16
CA MET A 266 53.41 13.70 21.16
C MET A 266 52.53 12.58 21.73
N GLN A 267 52.87 12.11 22.94
CA GLN A 267 52.23 10.96 23.61
C GLN A 267 52.15 11.17 25.13
N THR A 268 51.44 10.28 25.83
CA THR A 268 51.18 10.41 27.27
C THR A 268 52.45 10.58 28.12
N ASN A 269 52.41 11.58 29.01
CA ASN A 269 53.50 12.13 29.85
C ASN A 269 54.49 13.08 29.14
N VAL A 270 54.37 13.34 27.84
CA VAL A 270 55.10 14.44 27.18
C VAL A 270 54.56 15.80 27.65
N TYR A 271 55.45 16.76 27.88
CA TYR A 271 55.12 18.14 28.25
C TYR A 271 55.74 19.11 27.24
N ARG A 272 54.93 19.63 26.31
CA ARG A 272 55.34 20.56 25.23
C ARG A 272 54.21 21.55 24.94
N ASN A 273 54.52 22.79 24.60
CA ASN A 273 53.50 23.82 24.35
C ASN A 273 52.68 23.56 23.06
N ASP A 274 53.24 22.86 22.08
CA ASP A 274 52.50 22.40 20.88
C ASP A 274 51.32 21.45 21.23
N VAL A 275 51.35 20.77 22.38
CA VAL A 275 50.22 19.99 22.92
C VAL A 275 49.00 20.88 23.17
N VAL A 276 49.20 22.17 23.47
CA VAL A 276 48.10 23.15 23.59
C VAL A 276 47.43 23.36 22.23
N THR A 277 48.22 23.56 21.17
CA THR A 277 47.75 23.69 19.79
C THR A 277 47.02 22.43 19.33
N LEU A 278 47.58 21.24 19.58
CA LEU A 278 46.94 19.96 19.30
C LEU A 278 45.56 19.84 19.96
N LYS A 279 45.43 20.22 21.24
CA LYS A 279 44.15 20.20 21.97
C LYS A 279 43.12 21.17 21.39
N ILE A 280 43.55 22.35 20.96
CA ILE A 280 42.68 23.35 20.31
C ILE A 280 42.21 22.82 18.96
N ASN A 281 43.13 22.33 18.13
CA ASN A 281 42.85 21.76 16.81
C ASN A 281 41.88 20.57 16.90
N LEU A 282 42.18 19.59 17.77
CA LEU A 282 41.28 18.47 18.06
C LEU A 282 39.89 18.96 18.48
N SER A 283 39.81 19.92 19.41
CA SER A 283 38.53 20.48 19.87
C SER A 283 37.75 21.18 18.75
N THR A 284 38.43 21.90 17.84
CA THR A 284 37.82 22.49 16.64
C THR A 284 37.28 21.45 15.67
N LEU A 285 37.92 20.28 15.57
CA LEU A 285 37.44 19.15 14.77
C LEU A 285 36.36 18.31 15.48
N GLY A 286 35.95 18.70 16.70
CA GLY A 286 34.93 18.03 17.53
C GLY A 286 35.50 17.03 18.54
N PHE A 287 36.82 16.86 18.61
CA PHE A 287 37.56 15.97 19.52
C PHE A 287 37.98 16.75 20.77
N HIS A 288 36.99 17.19 21.54
CA HIS A 288 37.20 18.01 22.74
C HIS A 288 38.08 17.31 23.78
N VAL A 289 39.09 18.03 24.29
CA VAL A 289 39.96 17.56 25.38
C VAL A 289 39.72 18.33 26.68
N SER A 290 39.64 19.66 26.59
CA SER A 290 39.59 20.56 27.75
C SER A 290 39.33 22.01 27.31
N ASN A 291 38.48 22.74 28.03
CA ASN A 291 38.27 24.18 27.78
C ASN A 291 39.53 25.03 28.06
N ASN A 292 40.37 24.58 29.01
CA ASN A 292 41.63 25.24 29.39
C ASN A 292 42.80 24.29 29.07
N PRO A 293 43.29 24.23 27.81
CA PRO A 293 44.34 23.31 27.41
C PRO A 293 45.71 23.64 28.03
N THR A 294 46.39 22.60 28.50
CA THR A 294 47.73 22.67 29.14
C THR A 294 48.81 22.01 28.26
N PRO A 295 50.12 22.25 28.52
CA PRO A 295 51.21 21.61 27.76
C PRO A 295 51.39 20.10 28.05
N LEU A 296 50.77 19.57 29.11
CA LEU A 296 50.86 18.15 29.47
C LEU A 296 49.97 17.29 28.55
N TYR A 297 50.57 16.37 27.79
CA TYR A 297 49.83 15.31 27.11
C TYR A 297 49.41 14.24 28.11
N GLY A 298 48.12 14.20 28.44
CA GLY A 298 47.56 13.29 29.44
C GLY A 298 46.49 12.35 28.87
N PRO A 299 45.90 11.46 29.70
CA PRO A 299 44.97 10.43 29.22
C PRO A 299 43.76 10.92 28.43
N LEU A 300 43.24 12.13 28.72
CA LEU A 300 42.16 12.74 27.92
C LEU A 300 42.63 13.20 26.54
N THR A 301 43.90 13.58 26.41
CA THR A 301 44.53 13.94 25.13
C THR A 301 44.79 12.68 24.31
N GLU A 302 45.30 11.64 24.95
CA GLU A 302 45.47 10.30 24.34
C GLU A 302 44.13 9.75 23.82
N GLN A 303 43.06 9.83 24.62
CA GLN A 303 41.74 9.36 24.21
C GLN A 303 41.18 10.18 23.03
N ALA A 304 41.29 11.51 23.06
CA ALA A 304 40.84 12.33 21.93
C ALA A 304 41.63 12.09 20.63
N VAL A 305 42.93 11.77 20.74
CA VAL A 305 43.74 11.33 19.59
C VAL A 305 43.35 9.93 19.13
N ARG A 306 43.07 8.98 20.03
CA ARG A 306 42.53 7.66 19.67
C ARG A 306 41.18 7.78 18.95
N ASP A 307 40.28 8.61 19.46
CA ASP A 307 38.97 8.91 18.83
C ASP A 307 39.15 9.50 17.42
N PHE A 308 40.08 10.46 17.26
CA PHE A 308 40.40 11.09 15.99
C PHE A 308 40.97 10.08 14.98
N GLN A 309 41.96 9.31 15.40
CA GLN A 309 42.57 8.25 14.61
C GLN A 309 41.53 7.21 14.18
N GLN A 310 40.66 6.79 15.09
CA GLN A 310 39.58 5.84 14.80
C GLN A 310 38.55 6.39 13.81
N TYR A 311 38.17 7.67 13.91
CA TYR A 311 37.20 8.29 13.01
C TYR A 311 37.75 8.49 11.58
N TYR A 312 39.04 8.82 11.44
CA TYR A 312 39.69 9.02 10.14
C TYR A 312 40.40 7.77 9.57
N GLY A 313 40.33 6.62 10.26
CA GLY A 313 40.90 5.35 9.79
C GLY A 313 42.43 5.25 9.89
N LEU A 314 43.05 6.03 10.78
CA LEU A 314 44.49 5.99 11.07
C LEU A 314 44.84 4.87 12.07
N THR A 315 46.13 4.64 12.29
CA THR A 315 46.63 3.76 13.34
C THR A 315 46.20 4.27 14.72
N VAL A 316 45.31 3.56 15.41
CA VAL A 316 44.76 3.97 16.72
C VAL A 316 45.76 3.69 17.86
N ASN A 317 46.91 4.38 17.83
CA ASN A 317 48.01 4.24 18.79
C ASN A 317 47.89 5.21 19.99
N GLY A 318 47.13 6.31 19.87
CA GLY A 318 47.03 7.36 20.90
C GLY A 318 48.22 8.34 20.93
N VAL A 319 49.06 8.30 19.90
CA VAL A 319 50.24 9.16 19.69
C VAL A 319 49.91 10.12 18.56
N ALA A 320 50.05 11.43 18.76
CA ALA A 320 49.98 12.39 17.67
C ALA A 320 51.31 12.38 16.89
N ASP A 321 51.44 11.36 16.05
CA ASP A 321 52.48 11.18 15.05
C ASP A 321 52.26 12.07 13.81
N GLU A 322 53.24 12.10 12.90
CA GLU A 322 53.21 12.92 11.69
C GLU A 322 51.95 12.67 10.84
N ALA A 323 51.54 11.42 10.67
CA ALA A 323 50.32 11.07 9.93
C ALA A 323 49.05 11.59 10.62
N THR A 324 49.01 11.59 11.95
CA THR A 324 47.93 12.16 12.75
C THR A 324 47.89 13.68 12.64
N LEU A 325 49.04 14.36 12.74
CA LEU A 325 49.16 15.82 12.64
C LEU A 325 48.82 16.32 11.22
N ASN A 326 49.41 15.72 10.19
CA ASN A 326 49.11 16.02 8.78
C ASN A 326 47.61 15.84 8.48
N LYS A 327 46.94 14.86 9.09
CA LYS A 327 45.49 14.68 8.93
C LYS A 327 44.67 15.72 9.69
N ILE A 328 45.11 16.18 10.86
CA ILE A 328 44.48 17.29 11.57
C ILE A 328 44.52 18.56 10.70
N ASP A 329 45.69 18.86 10.15
CA ASP A 329 45.91 20.07 9.34
C ASP A 329 45.25 19.97 7.97
N GLU A 330 45.13 18.79 7.35
CA GLU A 330 44.30 18.56 6.15
C GLU A 330 42.85 19.01 6.40
N ILE A 331 42.19 18.52 7.47
CA ILE A 331 40.79 18.85 7.75
C ILE A 331 40.65 20.32 8.17
N LEU A 332 41.62 20.89 8.89
CA LEU A 332 41.64 22.32 9.22
C LEU A 332 41.96 23.19 7.99
N SER A 333 42.64 22.69 6.96
CA SER A 333 42.84 23.44 5.70
C SER A 333 41.53 23.59 4.92
N SER A 334 40.58 22.67 5.11
CA SER A 334 39.37 22.51 4.30
C SER A 334 38.63 23.82 3.97
N PRO A 335 38.20 24.02 2.71
CA PRO A 335 37.35 25.13 2.32
C PRO A 335 35.90 25.01 2.84
N PHE A 336 35.49 23.82 3.30
CA PHE A 336 34.11 23.55 3.73
C PHE A 336 33.92 23.76 5.24
N ARG A 337 34.29 24.97 5.73
CA ARG A 337 34.11 25.39 7.12
C ARG A 337 33.77 26.87 7.23
N ASN A 338 33.17 27.25 8.35
CA ASN A 338 32.65 28.61 8.58
C ASN A 338 33.69 29.71 8.28
N GLY A 339 33.28 30.73 7.52
CA GLY A 339 34.09 31.87 7.12
C GLY A 339 34.92 31.66 5.83
N LYS A 340 34.97 30.46 5.26
CA LYS A 340 35.69 30.18 4.00
C LYS A 340 34.80 30.40 2.76
N ARG A 341 35.43 30.63 1.60
CA ARG A 341 34.78 30.78 0.29
C ARG A 341 35.39 29.80 -0.71
N HIS A 342 34.54 29.11 -1.47
CA HIS A 342 34.94 28.17 -2.51
C HIS A 342 33.76 27.87 -3.44
N GLU A 343 34.00 27.61 -4.72
CA GLU A 343 32.92 27.35 -5.70
C GLU A 343 32.10 26.11 -5.34
N SER A 344 32.75 25.01 -4.96
CA SER A 344 32.08 23.76 -4.58
C SER A 344 31.19 23.88 -3.34
N THR A 345 31.26 24.98 -2.58
CA THR A 345 30.30 25.28 -1.50
C THR A 345 28.87 25.41 -2.04
N ILE A 346 28.71 25.88 -3.29
CA ILE A 346 27.41 25.93 -3.96
C ILE A 346 26.87 24.51 -4.16
N THR A 347 27.70 23.60 -4.69
CA THR A 347 27.35 22.18 -4.86
C THR A 347 26.99 21.52 -3.53
N LEU A 348 27.77 21.76 -2.47
CA LEU A 348 27.50 21.23 -1.14
C LEU A 348 26.14 21.69 -0.59
N LYS A 349 25.80 22.97 -0.74
CA LYS A 349 24.48 23.50 -0.35
C LYS A 349 23.36 22.80 -1.12
N VAL A 350 23.46 22.75 -2.45
CA VAL A 350 22.48 22.09 -3.33
C VAL A 350 22.33 20.59 -3.01
N ASP A 351 23.40 19.92 -2.59
CA ASP A 351 23.38 18.50 -2.22
C ASP A 351 22.80 18.25 -0.81
N LEU A 352 23.02 19.16 0.14
CA LEU A 352 22.37 19.15 1.47
C LEU A 352 20.87 19.46 1.36
N ASP A 353 20.50 20.46 0.56
CA ASP A 353 19.12 20.81 0.22
C ASP A 353 18.36 19.59 -0.31
N LYS A 354 18.89 18.87 -1.30
CA LYS A 354 18.28 17.62 -1.84
C LYS A 354 17.99 16.57 -0.76
N LEU A 355 18.84 16.49 0.27
CA LEU A 355 18.75 15.53 1.38
C LEU A 355 17.90 16.05 2.57
N GLY A 356 17.27 17.22 2.43
CA GLY A 356 16.36 17.78 3.44
C GLY A 356 17.01 18.72 4.46
N HIS A 357 18.19 19.27 4.15
CA HIS A 357 18.92 20.21 4.99
C HIS A 357 19.01 21.58 4.27
N HIS A 358 17.85 22.20 4.03
CA HIS A 358 17.72 23.43 3.25
C HIS A 358 18.51 24.61 3.85
N ILE A 359 19.29 25.29 3.01
CA ILE A 359 20.15 26.41 3.42
C ILE A 359 19.72 27.73 2.78
N SER A 360 19.46 27.75 1.46
CA SER A 360 19.00 28.94 0.73
C SER A 360 18.68 28.61 -0.73
N ASP A 361 17.61 29.20 -1.27
CA ASP A 361 17.27 29.13 -2.69
C ASP A 361 18.34 29.74 -3.63
N ASN A 362 19.21 30.60 -3.11
CA ASN A 362 20.27 31.29 -3.87
C ASN A 362 21.66 31.00 -3.25
N PRO A 363 22.19 29.76 -3.41
CA PRO A 363 23.41 29.33 -2.76
C PRO A 363 24.66 30.07 -3.28
N THR A 364 25.35 30.76 -2.37
CA THR A 364 26.63 31.46 -2.64
C THR A 364 27.87 30.63 -2.29
N THR A 365 29.05 31.06 -2.74
CA THR A 365 30.36 30.43 -2.47
C THR A 365 30.81 30.50 -1.01
N LEU A 366 30.20 31.37 -0.20
CA LEU A 366 30.52 31.57 1.22
C LEU A 366 29.93 30.45 2.09
N TYR A 367 30.77 29.76 2.83
CA TYR A 367 30.37 28.82 3.88
C TYR A 367 30.13 29.62 5.17
N ALA A 368 28.87 29.94 5.45
CA ALA A 368 28.46 30.75 6.60
C ALA A 368 27.95 29.88 7.76
N SER A 369 27.57 30.50 8.88
CA SER A 369 26.99 29.83 10.05
C SER A 369 25.76 28.97 9.71
N GLN A 370 24.91 29.42 8.78
CA GLN A 370 23.78 28.62 8.27
C GLN A 370 24.24 27.34 7.55
N THR A 371 25.33 27.39 6.79
CA THR A 371 25.91 26.22 6.11
C THR A 371 26.53 25.26 7.13
N ALA A 372 27.23 25.80 8.15
CA ALA A 372 27.74 25.00 9.27
C ALA A 372 26.61 24.29 10.03
N ALA A 373 25.53 25.00 10.37
CA ALA A 373 24.37 24.44 11.08
C ALA A 373 23.64 23.35 10.27
N ALA A 374 23.51 23.50 8.95
CA ALA A 374 22.95 22.47 8.09
C ALA A 374 23.85 21.23 7.99
N VAL A 375 25.17 21.41 7.95
CA VAL A 375 26.14 20.30 8.04
C VAL A 375 26.11 19.65 9.42
N GLU A 376 25.94 20.40 10.52
CA GLU A 376 25.75 19.83 11.85
C GLU A 376 24.46 19.00 11.95
N ASP A 377 23.33 19.48 11.42
CA ASP A 377 22.07 18.70 11.39
C ASP A 377 22.20 17.44 10.53
N PHE A 378 22.93 17.50 9.41
CA PHE A 378 23.29 16.33 8.62
C PHE A 378 24.16 15.34 9.42
N GLN A 379 25.22 15.83 10.07
CA GLN A 379 26.11 15.02 10.90
C GLN A 379 25.33 14.36 12.06
N ARG A 380 24.45 15.10 12.74
CA ARG A 380 23.55 14.59 13.79
C ARG A 380 22.60 13.51 13.23
N ARG A 381 21.97 13.74 12.07
CA ARG A 381 21.00 12.83 11.44
C ARG A 381 21.60 11.48 11.03
N TYR A 382 22.87 11.47 10.62
CA TYR A 382 23.57 10.27 10.16
C TYR A 382 24.63 9.74 11.15
N ASN A 383 24.62 10.21 12.40
CA ASN A 383 25.53 9.81 13.49
C ASN A 383 27.04 9.97 13.15
N LEU A 384 27.38 11.04 12.43
CA LEU A 384 28.76 11.43 12.14
C LEU A 384 29.33 12.34 13.25
N ARG A 385 30.61 12.70 13.18
CA ARG A 385 31.19 13.64 14.14
C ARG A 385 30.64 15.04 13.88
N VAL A 386 29.91 15.58 14.86
CA VAL A 386 29.28 16.89 14.75
C VAL A 386 30.31 17.99 15.00
N ASN A 387 30.70 18.70 13.95
CA ASN A 387 31.67 19.80 13.98
C ASN A 387 31.35 20.95 12.99
N GLY A 388 30.33 20.80 12.15
CA GLY A 388 29.95 21.84 11.17
C GLY A 388 30.94 22.03 10.02
N ILE A 389 31.91 21.13 9.86
CA ILE A 389 32.88 21.06 8.76
C ILE A 389 32.45 19.90 7.85
N ALA A 390 32.31 20.12 6.54
CA ALA A 390 32.09 19.01 5.62
C ALA A 390 33.43 18.29 5.33
N ASP A 391 33.84 17.46 6.30
CA ASP A 391 35.00 16.58 6.21
C ASP A 391 34.80 15.47 5.15
N PRO A 392 35.85 14.74 4.74
CA PRO A 392 35.73 13.69 3.72
C PRO A 392 34.73 12.57 4.07
N VAL A 393 34.49 12.31 5.36
CA VAL A 393 33.51 11.31 5.83
C VAL A 393 32.08 11.82 5.60
N THR A 394 31.84 13.09 5.92
CA THR A 394 30.58 13.82 5.72
C THR A 394 30.27 13.94 4.23
N LEU A 395 31.24 14.36 3.41
CA LEU A 395 31.11 14.44 1.95
C LEU A 395 30.85 13.07 1.31
N ALA A 396 31.55 12.03 1.75
CA ALA A 396 31.30 10.66 1.30
C ALA A 396 29.87 10.22 1.63
N LYS A 397 29.35 10.52 2.84
CA LYS A 397 27.99 10.15 3.24
C LYS A 397 26.92 10.91 2.47
N ILE A 398 27.13 12.20 2.17
CA ILE A 398 26.25 12.98 1.27
C ILE A 398 26.18 12.29 -0.10
N GLN A 399 27.34 11.96 -0.67
CA GLN A 399 27.43 11.32 -1.99
C GLN A 399 26.88 9.87 -2.02
N GLU A 400 26.93 9.13 -0.91
CA GLU A 400 26.27 7.83 -0.74
C GLU A 400 24.73 7.99 -0.87
N LEU A 401 24.14 8.90 -0.10
CA LEU A 401 22.69 9.10 -0.01
C LEU A 401 22.07 9.67 -1.30
N LEU A 402 22.83 10.49 -2.04
CA LEU A 402 22.43 10.98 -3.36
C LEU A 402 22.43 9.88 -4.43
N LYS A 403 23.33 8.89 -4.31
CA LYS A 403 23.46 7.75 -5.25
C LYS A 403 22.60 6.55 -4.85
N ALA A 404 22.14 6.49 -3.60
CA ALA A 404 21.25 5.46 -3.11
C ALA A 404 19.92 5.40 -3.89
N PRO A 405 19.36 4.22 -4.15
CA PRO A 405 18.00 4.10 -4.67
C PRO A 405 16.98 4.49 -3.60
N LEU A 406 15.79 4.93 -4.02
CA LEU A 406 14.73 5.33 -3.10
C LEU A 406 14.21 4.13 -2.30
N ALA A 407 14.49 4.10 -1.00
CA ALA A 407 14.25 2.98 -0.09
C ALA A 407 13.92 3.45 1.33
N ASN A 408 13.34 2.55 2.14
CA ASN A 408 12.93 2.82 3.52
C ASN A 408 14.10 3.31 4.39
N GLY A 409 13.90 4.44 5.09
CA GLY A 409 14.93 5.13 5.87
C GLY A 409 15.55 6.36 5.20
N LEU A 410 15.37 6.55 3.89
CA LEU A 410 15.98 7.66 3.15
C LEU A 410 15.19 8.98 3.30
N TYR A 411 15.91 10.09 3.40
CA TYR A 411 15.38 11.46 3.31
C TYR A 411 15.89 12.11 2.02
N ARG A 412 14.99 12.39 1.05
CA ARG A 412 15.36 13.05 -0.21
C ARG A 412 14.14 13.68 -0.91
N TYR A 413 14.31 14.81 -1.59
CA TYR A 413 13.17 15.55 -2.18
C TYR A 413 12.39 14.78 -3.26
N ASP A 414 13.04 13.95 -4.06
CA ASP A 414 12.40 13.10 -5.09
C ASP A 414 11.51 11.99 -4.52
N VAL A 415 11.55 11.74 -3.20
CA VAL A 415 10.55 10.93 -2.49
C VAL A 415 9.16 11.58 -2.56
N VAL A 416 9.08 12.92 -2.59
CA VAL A 416 7.82 13.66 -2.73
C VAL A 416 7.22 13.40 -4.12
N ASP A 417 8.04 13.53 -5.17
CA ASP A 417 7.62 13.22 -6.54
C ASP A 417 7.19 11.76 -6.70
N LEU A 418 7.93 10.82 -6.11
CA LEU A 418 7.53 9.40 -6.09
C LEU A 418 6.14 9.21 -5.48
N LYS A 419 5.87 9.79 -4.29
CA LYS A 419 4.57 9.72 -3.61
C LYS A 419 3.45 10.31 -4.46
N VAL A 420 3.65 11.52 -4.97
CA VAL A 420 2.69 12.25 -5.82
C VAL A 420 2.42 11.50 -7.14
N ASN A 421 3.41 10.80 -7.68
CA ASN A 421 3.27 10.02 -8.91
C ASN A 421 2.62 8.65 -8.68
N LEU A 422 2.85 8.00 -7.54
CA LEU A 422 2.09 6.81 -7.12
C LEU A 422 0.60 7.14 -6.90
N GLU A 423 0.30 8.26 -6.23
CA GLU A 423 -1.07 8.74 -5.98
C GLU A 423 -1.86 8.91 -7.30
N LYS A 424 -1.25 9.57 -8.31
CA LYS A 424 -1.82 9.72 -9.67
C LYS A 424 -2.12 8.39 -10.38
N LEU A 425 -1.42 7.32 -10.00
CA LEU A 425 -1.61 5.97 -10.55
C LEU A 425 -2.57 5.09 -9.72
N GLY A 426 -3.23 5.65 -8.69
CA GLY A 426 -4.15 4.91 -7.82
C GLY A 426 -3.46 4.13 -6.69
N PHE A 427 -2.20 4.46 -6.40
CA PHE A 427 -1.38 3.87 -5.34
C PHE A 427 -1.16 4.92 -4.23
N GLY A 428 -2.17 5.08 -3.38
CA GLY A 428 -2.13 6.14 -2.37
C GLY A 428 -1.03 5.99 -1.32
N VAL A 429 -0.45 7.11 -0.89
CA VAL A 429 0.60 7.14 0.16
C VAL A 429 0.28 8.11 1.28
N SER A 430 0.01 9.38 0.97
CA SER A 430 -0.28 10.43 1.95
C SER A 430 -0.78 11.70 1.27
N ASN A 431 -1.82 12.31 1.83
CA ASN A 431 -2.32 13.63 1.41
C ASN A 431 -1.30 14.76 1.68
N ASN A 432 -0.32 14.53 2.56
CA ASN A 432 0.81 15.42 2.80
C ASN A 432 2.13 14.65 2.62
N PRO A 433 2.74 14.67 1.42
CA PRO A 433 3.93 13.88 1.09
C PRO A 433 5.22 14.53 1.60
N THR A 434 5.80 13.98 2.67
CA THR A 434 7.12 14.37 3.19
C THR A 434 8.29 13.83 2.35
N ILE A 435 9.50 14.39 2.52
CA ILE A 435 10.75 13.87 1.91
C ILE A 435 11.23 12.51 2.46
N PHE A 436 10.59 12.00 3.53
CA PHE A 436 11.00 10.75 4.18
C PHE A 436 10.35 9.53 3.52
N PHE A 437 11.15 8.59 3.03
CA PHE A 437 10.68 7.30 2.54
C PHE A 437 10.53 6.36 3.74
N GLY A 438 9.30 6.24 4.25
CA GLY A 438 8.98 5.38 5.39
C GLY A 438 8.27 4.07 5.01
N PRO A 439 7.89 3.24 6.00
CA PRO A 439 7.26 1.93 5.77
C PRO A 439 5.98 1.95 4.95
N ILE A 440 5.19 3.04 5.01
CA ILE A 440 4.00 3.21 4.17
C ILE A 440 4.39 3.37 2.69
N THR A 441 5.44 4.16 2.42
CA THR A 441 5.98 4.34 1.06
C THR A 441 6.57 3.04 0.53
N GLU A 442 7.27 2.28 1.38
CA GLU A 442 7.79 0.95 1.03
C GLU A 442 6.65 -0.01 0.65
N ARG A 443 5.59 -0.10 1.47
CA ARG A 443 4.41 -0.93 1.17
C ARG A 443 3.76 -0.52 -0.16
N THR A 444 3.51 0.77 -0.38
CA THR A 444 2.87 1.22 -1.62
C THR A 444 3.77 0.98 -2.85
N VAL A 445 5.10 1.07 -2.71
CA VAL A 445 6.04 0.67 -3.77
C VAL A 445 6.01 -0.85 -4.02
N ARG A 446 5.85 -1.69 -2.99
CA ARG A 446 5.64 -3.14 -3.16
C ARG A 446 4.35 -3.43 -3.92
N GLU A 447 3.24 -2.78 -3.55
CA GLU A 447 1.95 -2.93 -4.25
C GLU A 447 2.03 -2.49 -5.72
N PHE A 448 2.74 -1.40 -6.03
CA PHE A 448 3.00 -0.96 -7.40
C PHE A 448 3.84 -1.99 -8.17
N GLN A 449 4.91 -2.50 -7.56
CA GLN A 449 5.78 -3.50 -8.17
C GLN A 449 5.02 -4.80 -8.46
N GLU A 450 4.18 -5.27 -7.53
CA GLU A 450 3.36 -6.47 -7.70
C GLU A 450 2.33 -6.31 -8.83
N TYR A 451 1.61 -5.18 -8.87
CA TYR A 451 0.58 -4.92 -9.88
C TYR A 451 1.13 -4.87 -11.31
N TYR A 452 2.32 -4.31 -11.52
CA TYR A 452 2.99 -4.26 -12.83
C TYR A 452 3.99 -5.41 -13.08
N GLY A 453 3.98 -6.47 -12.26
CA GLY A 453 4.82 -7.66 -12.45
C GLY A 453 6.34 -7.42 -12.32
N LEU A 454 6.74 -6.36 -11.63
CA LEU A 454 8.13 -6.03 -11.32
C LEU A 454 8.65 -6.86 -10.13
N GLN A 455 9.96 -6.81 -9.89
CA GLN A 455 10.55 -7.42 -8.69
C GLN A 455 10.10 -6.65 -7.43
N VAL A 456 9.31 -7.32 -6.57
CA VAL A 456 8.70 -6.76 -5.35
C VAL A 456 9.75 -6.56 -4.24
N THR A 457 10.58 -5.54 -4.39
CA THR A 457 11.68 -5.19 -3.48
C THR A 457 11.28 -4.18 -2.41
N GLY A 458 10.26 -3.34 -2.66
CA GLY A 458 9.95 -2.15 -1.85
C GLY A 458 10.87 -0.96 -2.11
N VAL A 459 11.85 -1.11 -3.02
CA VAL A 459 12.82 -0.09 -3.40
C VAL A 459 12.43 0.48 -4.76
N ALA A 460 12.19 1.78 -4.85
CA ALA A 460 11.92 2.46 -6.12
C ALA A 460 13.23 2.69 -6.90
N ASN A 461 13.72 1.59 -7.46
CA ASN A 461 14.87 1.55 -8.36
C ASN A 461 14.56 2.09 -9.76
N ASN A 462 15.56 2.15 -10.64
CA ASN A 462 15.39 2.69 -11.99
C ASN A 462 14.28 2.00 -12.81
N ALA A 463 14.07 0.69 -12.66
CA ALA A 463 12.98 -0.02 -13.35
C ALA A 463 11.60 0.40 -12.82
N THR A 464 11.47 0.57 -11.51
CA THR A 464 10.23 1.04 -10.85
C THR A 464 9.91 2.48 -11.29
N LEU A 465 10.89 3.38 -11.23
CA LEU A 465 10.73 4.78 -11.65
C LEU A 465 10.45 4.91 -13.16
N SER A 466 11.08 4.07 -13.98
CA SER A 466 10.80 4.00 -15.42
C SER A 466 9.35 3.60 -15.69
N LYS A 467 8.82 2.56 -15.00
CA LYS A 467 7.43 2.13 -15.20
C LYS A 467 6.41 3.16 -14.70
N ILE A 468 6.69 3.84 -13.59
CA ILE A 468 5.87 4.99 -13.12
C ILE A 468 5.82 6.08 -14.21
N SER A 469 6.97 6.42 -14.79
CA SER A 469 7.09 7.43 -15.83
C SER A 469 6.40 7.00 -17.14
N GLU A 470 6.53 5.73 -17.52
CA GLU A 470 5.89 5.11 -18.68
C GLU A 470 4.37 5.23 -18.60
N VAL A 471 3.75 4.74 -17.51
CA VAL A 471 2.29 4.77 -17.35
C VAL A 471 1.78 6.21 -17.25
N LEU A 472 2.48 7.09 -16.52
CA LEU A 472 2.15 8.51 -16.47
C LEU A 472 2.32 9.22 -17.82
N SER A 473 3.18 8.73 -18.72
CA SER A 473 3.35 9.28 -20.07
C SER A 473 2.25 8.87 -21.05
N SER A 474 1.40 7.90 -20.70
CA SER A 474 0.39 7.30 -21.58
C SER A 474 -0.40 8.34 -22.38
N PRO A 475 -0.63 8.11 -23.69
CA PRO A 475 -1.48 8.97 -24.52
C PRO A 475 -2.98 8.78 -24.22
N LEU A 476 -3.35 7.78 -23.41
CA LEU A 476 -4.73 7.48 -23.02
C LEU A 476 -4.99 7.91 -21.57
N ARG A 477 -4.84 9.22 -21.34
CA ARG A 477 -5.13 9.92 -20.09
C ARG A 477 -5.72 11.30 -20.38
N ASN A 478 -6.31 11.92 -19.37
CA ASN A 478 -6.94 13.24 -19.51
C ASN A 478 -5.95 14.32 -20.00
N GLY A 479 -6.48 15.33 -20.70
CA GLY A 479 -5.70 16.35 -21.43
C GLY A 479 -5.09 15.88 -22.76
N GLN A 480 -4.85 14.58 -22.97
CA GLN A 480 -4.16 14.08 -24.16
C GLN A 480 -5.09 13.85 -25.36
N ARG A 481 -4.49 13.86 -26.57
CA ARG A 481 -5.16 13.57 -27.85
C ARG A 481 -4.46 12.42 -28.57
N HIS A 482 -5.20 11.37 -28.91
CA HIS A 482 -4.66 10.19 -29.60
C HIS A 482 -5.76 9.43 -30.35
N GLU A 483 -5.43 8.79 -31.47
CA GLU A 483 -6.42 8.03 -32.27
C GLU A 483 -7.01 6.85 -31.49
N ALA A 484 -6.20 6.14 -30.70
CA ALA A 484 -6.69 5.02 -29.88
C ALA A 484 -7.72 5.44 -28.80
N ALA A 485 -7.82 6.73 -28.46
CA ALA A 485 -8.87 7.24 -27.57
C ALA A 485 -10.26 7.20 -28.22
N VAL A 486 -10.36 7.13 -29.56
CA VAL A 486 -11.61 6.90 -30.28
C VAL A 486 -12.06 5.45 -30.10
N GLN A 487 -11.16 4.49 -30.32
CA GLN A 487 -11.45 3.06 -30.17
C GLN A 487 -11.82 2.71 -28.73
N LEU A 488 -11.03 3.18 -27.75
CA LEU A 488 -11.30 3.01 -26.32
C LEU A 488 -12.73 3.44 -25.93
N LYS A 489 -13.24 4.56 -26.49
CA LYS A 489 -14.62 5.01 -26.25
C LYS A 489 -15.66 4.06 -26.86
N LEU A 490 -15.42 3.55 -28.07
CA LEU A 490 -16.32 2.59 -28.71
C LEU A 490 -16.42 1.29 -27.88
N ASP A 491 -15.30 0.84 -27.33
CA ASP A 491 -15.25 -0.37 -26.49
C ASP A 491 -15.91 -0.14 -25.11
N LEU A 492 -15.67 1.01 -24.47
CA LEU A 492 -16.36 1.41 -23.23
C LEU A 492 -17.88 1.58 -23.44
N ALA A 493 -18.31 2.19 -24.55
CA ALA A 493 -19.72 2.32 -24.91
C ALA A 493 -20.39 0.95 -25.16
N ARG A 494 -19.67 0.01 -25.79
CA ARG A 494 -20.10 -1.38 -25.96
C ARG A 494 -20.31 -2.10 -24.61
N PHE A 495 -19.55 -1.74 -23.57
CA PHE A 495 -19.72 -2.27 -22.22
C PHE A 495 -20.70 -1.45 -21.35
N GLY A 496 -21.37 -0.44 -21.94
CA GLY A 496 -22.41 0.33 -21.25
C GLY A 496 -21.90 1.42 -20.30
N TYR A 497 -20.67 1.92 -20.48
CA TYR A 497 -20.16 3.12 -19.81
C TYR A 497 -20.47 4.38 -20.63
N HIS A 498 -20.75 5.48 -19.95
CA HIS A 498 -21.16 6.72 -20.61
C HIS A 498 -19.95 7.51 -21.16
N VAL A 499 -19.88 7.62 -22.48
CA VAL A 499 -18.88 8.41 -23.22
C VAL A 499 -19.57 9.26 -24.30
N SER A 500 -18.84 10.14 -24.98
CA SER A 500 -19.39 10.93 -26.08
C SER A 500 -19.88 10.05 -27.24
N ASN A 501 -21.17 10.18 -27.59
CA ASN A 501 -21.80 9.60 -28.78
C ASN A 501 -21.13 9.99 -30.11
N ASN A 502 -20.27 11.02 -30.10
CA ASN A 502 -19.36 11.35 -31.19
C ASN A 502 -17.91 11.31 -30.64
N PRO A 503 -17.21 10.16 -30.72
CA PRO A 503 -15.91 9.98 -30.08
C PRO A 503 -14.79 10.68 -30.85
N THR A 504 -14.26 11.76 -30.28
CA THR A 504 -13.08 12.48 -30.80
C THR A 504 -11.77 11.92 -30.23
N THR A 505 -10.63 12.33 -30.79
CA THR A 505 -9.29 11.92 -30.34
C THR A 505 -8.88 12.47 -28.96
N LEU A 506 -9.55 13.52 -28.46
CA LEU A 506 -9.33 14.04 -27.11
C LEU A 506 -9.87 13.08 -26.06
N TYR A 507 -9.05 12.61 -25.12
CA TYR A 507 -9.50 11.74 -24.04
C TYR A 507 -10.56 12.44 -23.16
N GLY A 508 -10.17 13.48 -22.43
CA GLY A 508 -11.09 14.32 -21.65
C GLY A 508 -11.68 13.65 -20.39
N THR A 509 -12.33 14.46 -19.56
CA THR A 509 -12.87 14.06 -18.25
C THR A 509 -13.94 12.96 -18.31
N GLN A 510 -14.80 12.96 -19.34
CA GLN A 510 -15.83 11.92 -19.50
C GLN A 510 -15.21 10.53 -19.74
N THR A 511 -14.13 10.44 -20.52
CA THR A 511 -13.44 9.17 -20.75
C THR A 511 -12.62 8.76 -19.53
N GLU A 512 -12.03 9.73 -18.81
CA GLU A 512 -11.38 9.46 -17.53
C GLU A 512 -12.37 8.85 -16.53
N GLN A 513 -13.56 9.43 -16.38
CA GLN A 513 -14.62 8.90 -15.52
C GLN A 513 -15.06 7.50 -15.94
N ALA A 514 -15.33 7.28 -17.23
CA ALA A 514 -15.68 5.95 -17.75
C ALA A 514 -14.57 4.90 -17.53
N VAL A 515 -13.29 5.29 -17.60
CA VAL A 515 -12.15 4.41 -17.29
C VAL A 515 -11.99 4.17 -15.79
N ARG A 516 -12.26 5.16 -14.92
CA ARG A 516 -12.31 4.96 -13.47
C ARG A 516 -13.40 3.97 -13.07
N GLU A 517 -14.62 4.15 -13.59
CA GLU A 517 -15.74 3.22 -13.40
C GLU A 517 -15.45 1.82 -13.93
N PHE A 518 -14.76 1.71 -15.07
CA PHE A 518 -14.29 0.43 -15.61
C PHE A 518 -13.25 -0.24 -14.70
N GLN A 519 -12.26 0.52 -14.23
CA GLN A 519 -11.20 0.01 -13.35
C GLN A 519 -11.78 -0.48 -12.03
N GLU A 520 -12.66 0.31 -11.40
CA GLU A 520 -13.37 -0.06 -10.18
C GLU A 520 -14.20 -1.34 -10.36
N ARG A 521 -15.00 -1.43 -11.44
CA ARG A 521 -15.84 -2.60 -11.70
C ARG A 521 -15.05 -3.90 -11.82
N TYR A 522 -13.86 -3.86 -12.41
CA TYR A 522 -13.04 -5.04 -12.68
C TYR A 522 -11.89 -5.24 -11.66
N GLY A 523 -11.86 -4.49 -10.55
CA GLY A 523 -10.88 -4.63 -9.48
C GLY A 523 -9.46 -4.19 -9.86
N LEU A 524 -9.35 -3.30 -10.85
CA LEU A 524 -8.10 -2.70 -11.29
C LEU A 524 -7.76 -1.44 -10.47
N ARG A 525 -6.53 -0.93 -10.58
CA ARG A 525 -6.15 0.34 -9.92
C ARG A 525 -6.83 1.52 -10.61
N VAL A 526 -7.57 2.30 -9.84
CA VAL A 526 -8.44 3.39 -10.32
C VAL A 526 -7.61 4.66 -10.58
N SER A 527 -6.80 4.63 -11.64
CA SER A 527 -5.96 5.74 -12.09
C SER A 527 -6.68 6.72 -13.01
N GLY A 528 -7.73 6.27 -13.72
CA GLY A 528 -8.34 7.00 -14.84
C GLY A 528 -7.50 7.03 -16.12
N ILE A 529 -6.35 6.34 -16.14
CA ILE A 529 -5.47 6.14 -17.29
C ILE A 529 -5.74 4.76 -17.86
N ALA A 530 -5.99 4.64 -19.16
CA ALA A 530 -6.07 3.34 -19.81
C ALA A 530 -4.65 2.81 -20.08
N ASP A 531 -4.10 2.12 -19.07
CA ASP A 531 -2.80 1.44 -19.11
C ASP A 531 -2.90 0.04 -19.76
N GLU A 532 -1.76 -0.66 -19.85
CA GLU A 532 -1.68 -1.98 -20.49
C GLU A 532 -2.62 -3.02 -19.85
N ILE A 533 -2.81 -2.95 -18.53
CA ILE A 533 -3.67 -3.86 -17.75
C ILE A 533 -5.15 -3.55 -18.00
N THR A 534 -5.51 -2.26 -18.01
CA THR A 534 -6.86 -1.79 -18.36
C THR A 534 -7.22 -2.18 -19.80
N LEU A 535 -6.31 -1.98 -20.75
CA LEU A 535 -6.50 -2.34 -22.16
C LEU A 535 -6.56 -3.86 -22.37
N ALA A 536 -5.75 -4.65 -21.67
CA ALA A 536 -5.82 -6.11 -21.69
C ALA A 536 -7.19 -6.61 -21.17
N LYS A 537 -7.72 -6.00 -20.11
CA LYS A 537 -9.06 -6.34 -19.61
C LYS A 537 -10.17 -5.96 -20.59
N ILE A 538 -10.03 -4.83 -21.30
CA ILE A 538 -10.94 -4.46 -22.38
C ILE A 538 -10.92 -5.50 -23.51
N ALA A 539 -9.74 -5.97 -23.93
CA ALA A 539 -9.59 -7.02 -24.95
C ALA A 539 -10.25 -8.36 -24.51
N GLU A 540 -10.04 -8.80 -23.28
CA GLU A 540 -10.67 -10.00 -22.71
C GLU A 540 -12.22 -9.93 -22.75
N LEU A 541 -12.79 -8.75 -22.49
CA LEU A 541 -14.23 -8.49 -22.52
C LEU A 541 -14.78 -8.39 -23.96
N ILE A 542 -13.97 -7.93 -24.91
CA ILE A 542 -14.26 -7.97 -26.35
C ILE A 542 -14.37 -9.44 -26.82
N GLU A 543 -13.39 -10.28 -26.46
CA GLU A 543 -13.29 -11.69 -26.86
C GLU A 543 -14.34 -12.58 -26.21
N SER A 544 -14.68 -12.36 -24.93
CA SER A 544 -15.75 -13.10 -24.22
C SER A 544 -17.18 -12.72 -24.65
N GLY A 545 -17.31 -11.81 -25.62
CA GLY A 545 -18.56 -11.45 -26.28
C GLY A 545 -19.48 -10.56 -25.43
N VAL A 546 -18.94 -9.75 -24.51
CA VAL A 546 -19.76 -8.79 -23.75
C VAL A 546 -20.38 -7.78 -24.72
N GLY A 547 -21.66 -7.46 -24.51
CA GLY A 547 -22.45 -6.58 -25.39
C GLY A 547 -22.82 -7.20 -26.74
N GLN A 548 -22.81 -8.54 -26.86
CA GLN A 548 -23.23 -9.27 -28.06
C GLN A 548 -24.42 -10.21 -27.81
N GLU A 549 -25.08 -10.59 -28.90
CA GLU A 549 -26.02 -11.71 -28.91
C GLU A 549 -25.30 -13.01 -29.29
N ILE A 550 -25.45 -14.04 -28.44
CA ILE A 550 -24.74 -15.31 -28.54
C ILE A 550 -25.78 -16.43 -28.49
N ILE A 551 -25.86 -17.25 -29.55
CA ILE A 551 -26.82 -18.36 -29.64
C ILE A 551 -26.07 -19.70 -29.66
N THR A 552 -26.43 -20.58 -28.73
CA THR A 552 -25.99 -21.97 -28.64
C THR A 552 -27.19 -22.93 -28.76
N TYR A 553 -26.92 -24.23 -28.95
CA TYR A 553 -27.96 -25.23 -29.16
C TYR A 553 -27.74 -26.51 -28.34
N THR A 554 -28.66 -26.79 -27.40
CA THR A 554 -28.71 -28.06 -26.66
C THR A 554 -29.43 -29.14 -27.49
N GLN A 555 -28.72 -30.18 -27.91
CA GLN A 555 -29.33 -31.33 -28.61
C GLN A 555 -29.96 -32.33 -27.63
N TYR A 556 -31.22 -32.70 -27.84
CA TYR A 556 -31.88 -33.80 -27.14
C TYR A 556 -32.09 -35.00 -28.06
N ASN A 557 -31.62 -36.18 -27.62
CA ASN A 557 -31.79 -37.45 -28.31
C ASN A 557 -33.21 -38.04 -28.14
N LEU A 558 -34.22 -37.22 -28.42
CA LEU A 558 -35.65 -37.50 -28.40
C LEU A 558 -36.29 -36.75 -29.57
N THR A 559 -37.34 -37.31 -30.15
CA THR A 559 -38.30 -36.53 -30.94
C THR A 559 -39.19 -35.68 -30.02
N LEU A 560 -39.77 -34.62 -30.57
CA LEU A 560 -40.76 -33.80 -29.86
C LEU A 560 -41.98 -34.65 -29.40
N ALA A 561 -42.35 -35.68 -30.16
CA ALA A 561 -43.43 -36.61 -29.80
C ALA A 561 -43.05 -37.55 -28.63
N GLU A 562 -41.84 -38.11 -28.61
CA GLU A 562 -41.32 -38.86 -27.46
C GLU A 562 -41.23 -37.97 -26.20
N SER A 563 -40.87 -36.70 -26.38
CA SER A 563 -40.88 -35.71 -25.30
C SER A 563 -42.29 -35.47 -24.76
N ALA A 564 -43.27 -35.17 -25.63
CA ALA A 564 -44.66 -34.95 -25.23
C ALA A 564 -45.27 -36.17 -24.50
N ALA A 565 -44.97 -37.39 -24.96
CA ALA A 565 -45.40 -38.62 -24.30
C ALA A 565 -44.81 -38.76 -22.88
N ARG A 566 -43.55 -38.36 -22.66
CA ARG A 566 -42.95 -38.29 -21.32
C ARG A 566 -43.65 -37.26 -20.44
N GLN A 567 -43.94 -36.07 -20.95
CA GLN A 567 -44.67 -35.03 -20.21
C GLN A 567 -46.06 -35.53 -19.76
N SER A 568 -46.79 -36.24 -20.61
CA SER A 568 -48.08 -36.84 -20.26
C SER A 568 -48.00 -38.01 -19.25
N SER A 569 -46.81 -38.55 -18.99
CA SER A 569 -46.61 -39.65 -18.03
C SER A 569 -46.30 -39.19 -16.59
N LEU A 570 -46.12 -37.88 -16.38
CA LEU A 570 -45.79 -37.32 -15.07
C LEU A 570 -47.00 -37.32 -14.12
N ASN A 571 -46.75 -37.20 -12.82
CA ASN A 571 -47.78 -37.12 -11.79
C ASN A 571 -47.53 -35.93 -10.84
N PRO A 572 -48.27 -34.82 -10.96
CA PRO A 572 -49.26 -34.54 -12.01
C PRO A 572 -48.59 -34.34 -13.40
N PRO A 573 -49.32 -34.59 -14.50
CA PRO A 573 -48.91 -34.16 -15.84
C PRO A 573 -49.00 -32.62 -15.95
N PRO A 574 -48.49 -31.99 -17.04
CA PRO A 574 -48.71 -30.58 -17.32
C PRO A 574 -50.15 -30.14 -17.04
N GLN A 575 -50.32 -29.09 -16.25
CA GLN A 575 -51.62 -28.57 -15.85
C GLN A 575 -52.00 -27.34 -16.67
N THR A 576 -53.30 -27.09 -16.81
CA THR A 576 -53.86 -25.90 -17.45
C THR A 576 -55.14 -25.45 -16.74
N ASP A 577 -55.41 -24.16 -16.77
CA ASP A 577 -56.69 -23.55 -16.36
C ASP A 577 -57.65 -23.33 -17.55
N LEU A 578 -57.27 -23.73 -18.78
CA LEU A 578 -58.06 -23.53 -20.00
C LEU A 578 -59.50 -24.06 -19.88
N TYR A 579 -59.70 -25.17 -19.18
CA TYR A 579 -61.02 -25.78 -18.98
C TYR A 579 -61.72 -25.34 -17.68
N ARG A 580 -61.25 -24.29 -16.99
CA ARG A 580 -61.74 -23.87 -15.66
C ARG A 580 -63.27 -23.68 -15.54
N THR A 581 -63.93 -23.33 -16.64
CA THR A 581 -65.40 -23.15 -16.71
C THR A 581 -66.17 -24.40 -17.17
N ALA A 582 -65.49 -25.42 -17.70
CA ALA A 582 -66.14 -26.65 -18.18
C ALA A 582 -66.51 -27.58 -17.02
N PRO A 583 -67.61 -28.36 -17.11
CA PRO A 583 -67.87 -29.43 -16.15
C PRO A 583 -66.77 -30.50 -16.18
N GLY A 584 -66.69 -31.31 -15.13
CA GLY A 584 -66.01 -32.60 -15.15
C GLY A 584 -67.04 -33.73 -15.19
N LEU A 585 -66.67 -34.91 -15.68
CA LEU A 585 -67.56 -36.07 -15.82
C LEU A 585 -67.08 -37.23 -14.92
N VAL A 586 -67.97 -37.77 -14.10
CA VAL A 586 -67.74 -38.97 -13.26
C VAL A 586 -68.81 -40.02 -13.52
N HIS A 587 -68.44 -41.30 -13.49
CA HIS A 587 -69.40 -42.39 -13.74
C HIS A 587 -70.10 -42.84 -12.45
N SER A 588 -71.39 -43.21 -12.56
CA SER A 588 -72.21 -43.70 -11.44
C SER A 588 -71.63 -44.89 -10.65
N SER A 589 -70.71 -45.69 -11.23
CA SER A 589 -70.08 -46.81 -10.53
C SER A 589 -68.97 -46.40 -9.54
N VAL A 590 -68.52 -45.15 -9.55
CA VAL A 590 -67.40 -44.66 -8.70
C VAL A 590 -67.81 -43.51 -7.75
N VAL A 591 -69.09 -43.13 -7.75
CA VAL A 591 -69.66 -42.13 -6.83
C VAL A 591 -70.98 -42.62 -6.25
N ASP A 592 -71.27 -42.26 -5.00
CA ASP A 592 -72.62 -42.34 -4.43
C ASP A 592 -73.24 -40.95 -4.46
N ILE A 593 -74.51 -40.85 -4.87
CA ILE A 593 -75.22 -39.56 -4.93
C ILE A 593 -75.98 -39.33 -3.62
N VAL A 594 -75.72 -38.21 -2.98
CA VAL A 594 -76.38 -37.75 -1.74
C VAL A 594 -76.91 -36.34 -1.93
N GLU A 595 -77.82 -35.91 -1.06
CA GLU A 595 -78.27 -34.52 -0.99
C GLU A 595 -77.43 -33.74 0.04
N ARG A 596 -76.95 -32.55 -0.34
CA ARG A 596 -76.19 -31.63 0.52
C ARG A 596 -76.67 -30.20 0.33
N GLY A 597 -76.41 -29.37 1.33
CA GLY A 597 -76.36 -27.93 1.10
C GLY A 597 -75.06 -27.55 0.38
N VAL A 598 -75.14 -26.58 -0.53
CA VAL A 598 -74.04 -26.12 -1.38
C VAL A 598 -74.03 -24.59 -1.45
N ILE A 599 -72.85 -23.99 -1.30
CA ILE A 599 -72.65 -22.54 -1.43
C ILE A 599 -72.84 -22.09 -2.89
N THR A 600 -73.66 -21.06 -3.10
CA THR A 600 -73.97 -20.47 -4.41
C THR A 600 -73.35 -19.09 -4.63
N GLY A 601 -73.05 -18.34 -3.56
CA GLY A 601 -72.28 -17.10 -3.64
C GLY A 601 -70.79 -17.33 -3.91
N SER A 602 -70.10 -16.35 -4.52
CA SER A 602 -68.67 -16.45 -4.88
C SER A 602 -67.75 -16.70 -3.69
N SER A 603 -67.91 -15.89 -2.64
CA SER A 603 -67.28 -16.04 -1.32
C SER A 603 -68.32 -15.72 -0.25
N VAL A 604 -68.60 -16.66 0.64
CA VAL A 604 -69.71 -16.57 1.62
C VAL A 604 -69.17 -16.74 3.03
N ASN A 605 -69.56 -15.83 3.94
CA ASN A 605 -69.24 -15.99 5.37
C ASN A 605 -70.17 -17.04 5.97
N LEU A 606 -69.62 -18.15 6.47
CA LEU A 606 -70.33 -19.02 7.41
C LEU A 606 -70.35 -18.36 8.78
N ARG A 607 -71.48 -18.41 9.49
CA ARG A 607 -71.69 -17.62 10.71
C ARG A 607 -71.97 -18.47 11.94
N ARG A 608 -71.61 -17.93 13.10
CA ARG A 608 -71.85 -18.57 14.41
C ARG A 608 -73.32 -18.53 14.86
N ASP A 609 -74.13 -17.65 14.28
CA ASP A 609 -75.58 -17.54 14.54
C ASP A 609 -76.31 -17.04 13.27
N ALA A 610 -77.64 -17.16 13.22
CA ALA A 610 -78.52 -16.81 12.11
C ALA A 610 -78.71 -15.28 11.90
N THR A 611 -77.63 -14.52 12.03
CA THR A 611 -77.59 -13.05 11.96
C THR A 611 -76.26 -12.55 11.40
N THR A 612 -76.29 -11.48 10.60
CA THR A 612 -75.09 -10.86 10.03
C THR A 612 -74.25 -10.10 11.06
N GLN A 613 -74.74 -9.94 12.29
CA GLN A 613 -74.00 -9.36 13.41
C GLN A 613 -73.17 -10.39 14.19
N SER A 614 -73.39 -11.69 13.98
CA SER A 614 -72.57 -12.73 14.60
C SER A 614 -71.18 -12.83 13.96
N SER A 615 -70.21 -13.31 14.74
CA SER A 615 -68.86 -13.57 14.25
C SER A 615 -68.87 -14.56 13.07
N SER A 616 -68.04 -14.28 12.08
CA SER A 616 -67.79 -15.22 10.99
C SER A 616 -66.91 -16.37 11.48
N TYR A 617 -67.23 -17.59 11.07
CA TYR A 617 -66.33 -18.73 11.16
C TYR A 617 -65.22 -18.64 10.09
N GLY A 618 -65.57 -18.14 8.90
CA GLY A 618 -64.66 -17.99 7.78
C GLY A 618 -65.41 -17.74 6.46
N LEU A 619 -64.66 -17.28 5.45
CA LEU A 619 -65.13 -17.21 4.07
C LEU A 619 -64.94 -18.58 3.40
N VAL A 620 -66.01 -19.12 2.82
CA VAL A 620 -66.00 -20.33 2.00
C VAL A 620 -66.33 -20.00 0.53
N PRO A 621 -65.69 -20.65 -0.45
CA PRO A 621 -65.91 -20.39 -1.87
C PRO A 621 -67.21 -21.02 -2.42
N ILE A 622 -67.62 -20.56 -3.60
CA ILE A 622 -68.71 -21.17 -4.37
C ILE A 622 -68.50 -22.68 -4.58
N GLY A 623 -69.52 -23.48 -4.28
CA GLY A 623 -69.48 -24.94 -4.39
C GLY A 623 -68.98 -25.69 -3.16
N THR A 624 -68.58 -25.03 -2.07
CA THR A 624 -68.39 -25.71 -0.79
C THR A 624 -69.69 -26.42 -0.35
N THR A 625 -69.56 -27.68 0.05
CA THR A 625 -70.66 -28.55 0.49
C THR A 625 -70.75 -28.60 2.02
N PHE A 626 -71.95 -28.89 2.54
CA PHE A 626 -72.23 -29.04 3.97
C PHE A 626 -73.53 -29.85 4.18
N THR A 627 -73.75 -30.34 5.39
CA THR A 627 -75.04 -30.96 5.76
C THR A 627 -75.99 -29.87 6.23
N ILE A 628 -77.23 -29.85 5.75
CA ILE A 628 -78.30 -29.01 6.33
C ILE A 628 -78.90 -29.78 7.51
N GLU A 629 -78.86 -29.20 8.70
CA GLU A 629 -79.49 -29.78 9.90
C GLU A 629 -80.98 -29.39 9.95
N GLU A 630 -81.29 -28.11 9.74
CA GLU A 630 -82.65 -27.57 9.68
C GLU A 630 -82.67 -26.20 8.98
N THR A 631 -83.87 -25.70 8.63
CA THR A 631 -84.06 -24.31 8.18
C THR A 631 -84.70 -23.52 9.32
N VAL A 632 -84.01 -22.49 9.79
CA VAL A 632 -84.43 -21.63 10.91
C VAL A 632 -84.85 -20.25 10.43
N THR A 633 -85.71 -19.58 11.20
CA THR A 633 -85.91 -18.13 11.10
C THR A 633 -84.76 -17.41 11.80
N GLY A 634 -84.17 -16.42 11.14
CA GLY A 634 -83.11 -15.57 11.68
C GLY A 634 -83.32 -14.10 11.28
N GLN A 635 -82.22 -13.36 11.14
CA GLN A 635 -82.28 -11.98 10.64
C GLN A 635 -82.85 -11.95 9.21
N ASN A 636 -83.86 -11.10 8.98
CA ASN A 636 -84.37 -10.84 7.64
C ASN A 636 -83.34 -10.06 6.80
N LEU A 637 -82.99 -10.60 5.64
CA LEU A 637 -82.14 -9.99 4.63
C LEU A 637 -82.94 -9.87 3.32
N SER A 638 -83.19 -8.63 2.87
CA SER A 638 -83.91 -8.33 1.62
C SER A 638 -85.27 -9.03 1.46
N GLY A 639 -86.02 -9.18 2.56
CA GLY A 639 -87.36 -9.80 2.58
C GLY A 639 -87.37 -11.29 2.92
N ASN A 640 -86.21 -11.95 2.98
CA ASN A 640 -86.08 -13.36 3.36
C ASN A 640 -85.49 -13.48 4.77
N ASP A 641 -86.12 -14.25 5.65
CA ASP A 641 -85.69 -14.49 7.04
C ASP A 641 -85.13 -15.91 7.25
N LYS A 642 -85.01 -16.71 6.20
CA LYS A 642 -84.64 -18.13 6.29
C LYS A 642 -83.13 -18.33 6.22
N TRP A 643 -82.60 -19.00 7.22
CA TRP A 643 -81.21 -19.45 7.29
C TRP A 643 -81.17 -20.97 7.34
N PHE A 644 -80.21 -21.58 6.64
CA PHE A 644 -79.87 -22.97 6.92
C PHE A 644 -78.99 -22.98 8.18
N LYS A 645 -79.38 -23.79 9.16
CA LYS A 645 -78.48 -24.29 10.20
C LYS A 645 -77.78 -25.52 9.63
N ILE A 646 -76.47 -25.55 9.69
CA ILE A 646 -75.63 -26.46 8.92
C ILE A 646 -74.58 -27.12 9.78
N ASN A 647 -74.21 -28.35 9.43
CA ASN A 647 -73.00 -28.98 9.91
C ASN A 647 -71.90 -28.85 8.85
N TYR A 648 -70.81 -28.16 9.20
CA TYR A 648 -69.64 -27.99 8.35
C TYR A 648 -68.38 -28.27 9.14
N GLN A 649 -67.59 -29.25 8.69
CA GLN A 649 -66.35 -29.69 9.35
C GLN A 649 -66.53 -30.12 10.84
N GLY A 650 -67.75 -30.51 11.22
CA GLY A 650 -68.13 -30.87 12.61
C GLY A 650 -68.73 -29.73 13.42
N GLU A 651 -68.64 -28.49 12.94
CA GLU A 651 -69.16 -27.29 13.61
C GLU A 651 -70.60 -27.02 13.16
N THR A 652 -71.50 -26.74 14.11
CA THR A 652 -72.83 -26.17 13.81
C THR A 652 -72.66 -24.68 13.49
N LEU A 653 -73.04 -24.30 12.27
CA LEU A 653 -72.93 -22.95 11.72
C LEU A 653 -74.22 -22.55 11.00
N TYR A 654 -74.29 -21.31 10.52
CA TYR A 654 -75.45 -20.76 9.82
C TYR A 654 -75.07 -20.06 8.52
N VAL A 655 -75.90 -20.22 7.49
CA VAL A 655 -75.78 -19.53 6.20
C VAL A 655 -77.15 -19.11 5.69
N HIS A 656 -77.28 -17.87 5.20
CA HIS A 656 -78.54 -17.36 4.68
C HIS A 656 -78.94 -18.09 3.39
N THR A 657 -80.23 -18.41 3.24
CA THR A 657 -80.75 -19.21 2.10
C THR A 657 -80.64 -18.52 0.74
N SER A 658 -80.25 -17.24 0.67
CA SER A 658 -79.91 -16.58 -0.60
C SER A 658 -78.47 -16.84 -1.09
N LEU A 659 -77.62 -17.47 -0.27
CA LEU A 659 -76.20 -17.70 -0.54
C LEU A 659 -75.84 -19.20 -0.63
N ALA A 660 -76.86 -20.05 -0.52
CA ALA A 660 -76.79 -21.49 -0.42
C ALA A 660 -78.06 -22.13 -1.01
N SER A 661 -77.96 -23.36 -1.51
CA SER A 661 -79.12 -24.18 -1.91
C SER A 661 -78.90 -25.65 -1.57
N SER A 662 -79.96 -26.45 -1.50
CA SER A 662 -79.79 -27.90 -1.60
C SER A 662 -79.35 -28.29 -3.01
N SER A 663 -78.59 -29.36 -3.15
CA SER A 663 -78.12 -29.90 -4.42
C SER A 663 -77.70 -31.37 -4.30
N SER A 664 -77.76 -32.09 -5.42
CA SER A 664 -77.16 -33.41 -5.53
C SER A 664 -75.63 -33.30 -5.52
N VAL A 665 -74.98 -34.14 -4.71
CA VAL A 665 -73.53 -34.20 -4.57
C VAL A 665 -73.07 -35.63 -4.79
N ALA A 666 -72.03 -35.80 -5.59
CA ALA A 666 -71.37 -37.06 -5.87
C ALA A 666 -70.21 -37.27 -4.89
N VAL A 667 -70.36 -38.21 -3.96
CA VAL A 667 -69.33 -38.60 -2.99
C VAL A 667 -68.48 -39.72 -3.59
N VAL A 668 -67.17 -39.51 -3.69
CA VAL A 668 -66.26 -40.42 -4.40
C VAL A 668 -65.98 -41.70 -3.59
N LYS A 669 -66.24 -42.86 -4.18
CA LYS A 669 -66.17 -44.17 -3.50
C LYS A 669 -64.75 -44.72 -3.32
N GLN A 670 -63.77 -44.24 -4.09
CA GLN A 670 -62.42 -44.79 -4.13
C GLN A 670 -61.34 -43.76 -4.50
N ASN A 671 -60.11 -43.99 -4.07
CA ASN A 671 -58.95 -43.18 -4.46
C ASN A 671 -58.66 -43.29 -5.96
N ASN A 672 -57.99 -42.26 -6.51
CA ASN A 672 -57.62 -42.15 -7.92
C ASN A 672 -58.84 -42.22 -8.88
N THR A 673 -60.00 -41.75 -8.42
CA THR A 673 -61.20 -41.66 -9.26
C THR A 673 -61.00 -40.57 -10.31
N ARG A 674 -61.14 -40.95 -11.58
CA ARG A 674 -60.89 -40.10 -12.75
C ARG A 674 -62.08 -39.19 -13.04
N VAL A 675 -61.85 -37.88 -13.01
CA VAL A 675 -62.80 -36.86 -13.49
C VAL A 675 -62.43 -36.51 -14.93
N ARG A 676 -63.40 -36.62 -15.85
CA ARG A 676 -63.15 -36.64 -17.30
C ARG A 676 -63.72 -35.44 -18.04
N GLU A 677 -63.29 -35.29 -19.28
CA GLU A 677 -63.83 -34.31 -20.22
C GLU A 677 -65.22 -34.69 -20.76
N ALA A 678 -65.49 -35.98 -20.95
CA ALA A 678 -66.76 -36.47 -21.51
C ALA A 678 -67.25 -37.74 -20.80
N ALA A 679 -68.50 -38.11 -21.07
CA ALA A 679 -69.17 -39.31 -20.54
C ALA A 679 -68.67 -40.60 -21.23
N ASN A 680 -67.35 -40.78 -21.26
CA ASN A 680 -66.66 -41.83 -22.03
C ASN A 680 -65.37 -42.25 -21.29
N THR A 681 -65.18 -43.56 -21.08
CA THR A 681 -64.03 -44.14 -20.37
C THR A 681 -62.67 -43.91 -21.05
N ASN A 682 -62.69 -43.52 -22.32
CA ASN A 682 -61.50 -43.27 -23.13
C ASN A 682 -61.30 -41.77 -23.40
N SER A 683 -62.20 -40.91 -22.92
CA SER A 683 -62.03 -39.44 -22.99
C SER A 683 -60.96 -38.94 -22.02
N HIS A 684 -60.45 -37.75 -22.31
CA HIS A 684 -59.38 -37.09 -21.55
C HIS A 684 -59.70 -37.01 -20.05
N ASN A 685 -58.65 -37.14 -19.24
CA ASN A 685 -58.72 -36.99 -17.80
C ASN A 685 -58.46 -35.53 -17.46
N PHE A 686 -59.36 -34.85 -16.74
CA PHE A 686 -59.07 -33.51 -16.20
C PHE A 686 -58.35 -33.56 -14.85
N GLY A 687 -58.38 -34.70 -14.17
CA GLY A 687 -57.69 -34.91 -12.90
C GLY A 687 -58.20 -36.16 -12.20
N SER A 688 -57.47 -36.60 -11.18
CA SER A 688 -57.96 -37.63 -10.25
C SER A 688 -58.30 -37.02 -8.89
N VAL A 689 -59.24 -37.65 -8.19
CA VAL A 689 -59.69 -37.29 -6.83
C VAL A 689 -59.63 -38.48 -5.89
N SER A 690 -59.49 -38.21 -4.58
CA SER A 690 -59.47 -39.21 -3.51
C SER A 690 -60.87 -39.71 -3.16
N LYS A 691 -60.93 -40.82 -2.42
CA LYS A 691 -62.12 -41.26 -1.70
C LYS A 691 -62.67 -40.12 -0.84
N ASP A 692 -63.98 -40.11 -0.64
CA ASP A 692 -64.74 -39.16 0.18
C ASP A 692 -64.68 -37.70 -0.31
N THR A 693 -64.11 -37.44 -1.49
CA THR A 693 -64.23 -36.14 -2.17
C THR A 693 -65.69 -35.91 -2.56
N GLU A 694 -66.25 -34.77 -2.19
CA GLU A 694 -67.59 -34.34 -2.60
C GLU A 694 -67.53 -33.45 -3.85
N LEU A 695 -68.30 -33.80 -4.88
CA LEU A 695 -68.37 -33.08 -6.15
C LEU A 695 -69.82 -32.66 -6.45
N VAL A 696 -70.07 -31.36 -6.54
CA VAL A 696 -71.41 -30.79 -6.80
C VAL A 696 -71.90 -31.23 -8.18
N VAL A 697 -73.02 -31.96 -8.26
CA VAL A 697 -73.61 -32.42 -9.51
C VAL A 697 -74.39 -31.27 -10.16
N LEU A 698 -74.13 -31.07 -11.45
CA LEU A 698 -74.80 -30.11 -12.30
C LEU A 698 -75.98 -30.77 -13.04
N ARG A 699 -75.80 -32.02 -13.51
CA ARG A 699 -76.86 -32.88 -14.08
C ARG A 699 -76.39 -34.33 -14.26
N GLU A 700 -77.34 -35.26 -14.40
CA GLU A 700 -77.09 -36.60 -14.93
C GLU A 700 -77.03 -36.55 -16.47
N VAL A 701 -76.16 -37.36 -17.08
CA VAL A 701 -76.03 -37.57 -18.53
C VAL A 701 -75.80 -39.05 -18.84
N SER A 702 -76.10 -39.47 -20.07
CA SER A 702 -75.80 -40.83 -20.55
C SER A 702 -74.47 -40.90 -21.29
N GLY A 703 -73.77 -42.03 -21.19
CA GLY A 703 -72.46 -42.23 -21.82
C GLY A 703 -72.05 -43.69 -21.98
N THR A 704 -70.75 -43.93 -22.16
CA THR A 704 -70.17 -45.29 -22.25
C THR A 704 -70.58 -46.13 -21.03
N SER A 705 -71.03 -47.36 -21.27
CA SER A 705 -71.43 -48.24 -20.18
C SER A 705 -70.24 -48.76 -19.38
N VAL A 706 -70.34 -48.72 -18.05
CA VAL A 706 -69.38 -49.34 -17.12
C VAL A 706 -70.15 -50.14 -16.08
N SER A 707 -69.80 -51.41 -15.92
CA SER A 707 -70.49 -52.36 -15.02
C SER A 707 -72.01 -52.42 -15.23
N GLY A 708 -72.48 -52.25 -16.47
CA GLY A 708 -73.90 -52.31 -16.86
C GLY A 708 -74.68 -50.99 -16.71
N SER A 709 -74.14 -49.97 -16.04
CA SER A 709 -74.74 -48.63 -16.00
C SER A 709 -74.22 -47.77 -17.15
N THR A 710 -75.07 -46.90 -17.71
CA THR A 710 -74.69 -45.83 -18.66
C THR A 710 -74.74 -44.44 -18.04
N LYS A 711 -75.04 -44.32 -16.74
CA LYS A 711 -75.24 -43.05 -16.03
C LYS A 711 -73.91 -42.40 -15.66
N TRP A 712 -73.70 -41.18 -16.13
CA TRP A 712 -72.61 -40.30 -15.75
C TRP A 712 -73.18 -39.02 -15.11
N TYR A 713 -72.37 -38.33 -14.32
CA TYR A 713 -72.72 -37.06 -13.69
C TYR A 713 -71.75 -35.98 -14.17
N GLU A 714 -72.31 -34.90 -14.71
CA GLU A 714 -71.57 -33.65 -14.86
C GLU A 714 -71.46 -33.00 -13.47
N VAL A 715 -70.23 -32.66 -13.10
CA VAL A 715 -69.90 -32.10 -11.78
C VAL A 715 -69.09 -30.81 -11.92
N ARG A 716 -69.23 -29.91 -10.95
CA ARG A 716 -68.31 -28.79 -10.79
C ARG A 716 -66.93 -29.32 -10.40
N PHE A 717 -65.88 -28.93 -11.13
CA PHE A 717 -64.52 -29.40 -10.91
C PHE A 717 -63.51 -28.24 -10.87
N ARG A 718 -62.36 -28.49 -10.22
CA ARG A 718 -61.33 -27.49 -9.91
C ARG A 718 -60.79 -26.74 -11.13
N THR A 719 -60.19 -25.57 -10.91
CA THR A 719 -59.60 -24.69 -11.94
C THR A 719 -58.48 -25.38 -12.73
N TRP A 720 -57.44 -25.84 -12.04
CA TRP A 720 -56.25 -26.46 -12.64
C TRP A 720 -56.47 -27.94 -12.92
N ARG A 721 -56.28 -28.35 -14.17
CA ARG A 721 -56.61 -29.68 -14.70
C ARG A 721 -55.47 -30.20 -15.56
N ASP A 722 -55.39 -31.53 -15.70
CA ASP A 722 -54.44 -32.17 -16.60
C ASP A 722 -54.65 -31.66 -18.04
N ALA A 723 -53.58 -31.23 -18.70
CA ALA A 723 -53.60 -30.73 -20.07
C ALA A 723 -53.45 -31.87 -21.09
N LYS A 724 -54.10 -31.73 -22.24
CA LYS A 724 -53.90 -32.63 -23.39
C LYS A 724 -52.56 -32.36 -24.09
N PRO A 725 -51.93 -33.38 -24.73
CA PRO A 725 -50.71 -33.20 -25.52
C PRO A 725 -50.80 -32.04 -26.51
N GLU A 726 -51.87 -31.96 -27.31
CA GLU A 726 -52.07 -30.93 -28.33
C GLU A 726 -52.18 -29.50 -27.76
N HIS A 727 -52.49 -29.35 -26.47
CA HIS A 727 -52.58 -28.04 -25.81
C HIS A 727 -51.25 -27.56 -25.22
N PHE A 728 -50.37 -28.48 -24.79
CA PHE A 728 -49.03 -28.11 -24.32
C PHE A 728 -47.94 -28.21 -25.40
N MET A 729 -48.20 -28.87 -26.53
CA MET A 729 -47.26 -29.00 -27.65
C MET A 729 -46.66 -27.66 -28.15
N PRO A 730 -47.43 -26.55 -28.31
CA PRO A 730 -46.86 -25.26 -28.74
C PRO A 730 -45.92 -24.62 -27.70
N TYR A 731 -46.07 -24.97 -26.43
CA TYR A 731 -45.20 -24.52 -25.34
C TYR A 731 -43.95 -25.41 -25.21
N LEU A 732 -44.05 -26.67 -25.61
CA LEU A 732 -42.95 -27.65 -25.62
C LEU A 732 -42.08 -27.53 -26.88
N ASP A 733 -42.63 -27.12 -28.03
CA ASP A 733 -41.90 -26.95 -29.29
C ASP A 733 -41.00 -25.70 -29.26
N PRO A 734 -39.66 -25.83 -29.30
CA PRO A 734 -38.74 -24.69 -29.29
C PRO A 734 -38.92 -23.77 -30.50
N ASN A 735 -39.44 -24.28 -31.63
CA ASN A 735 -39.70 -23.50 -32.84
C ASN A 735 -40.93 -22.57 -32.73
N GLN A 736 -41.78 -22.79 -31.71
CA GLN A 736 -42.98 -21.99 -31.42
C GLN A 736 -42.80 -21.10 -30.17
N ASN A 737 -41.58 -21.01 -29.64
CA ASN A 737 -41.26 -20.29 -28.41
C ASN A 737 -40.71 -18.88 -28.68
N ASP A 738 -41.05 -17.90 -27.84
CA ASP A 738 -40.23 -16.68 -27.72
C ASP A 738 -38.82 -17.07 -27.22
N ARG A 739 -37.78 -16.53 -27.86
CA ARG A 739 -36.37 -16.80 -27.56
C ARG A 739 -35.96 -16.48 -26.12
N PHE A 740 -36.64 -15.57 -25.43
CA PHE A 740 -36.39 -15.29 -24.01
C PHE A 740 -36.75 -16.47 -23.08
N GLN A 741 -37.51 -17.48 -23.53
CA GLN A 741 -37.63 -18.74 -22.79
C GLN A 741 -36.33 -19.56 -22.81
N HIS A 742 -35.48 -19.32 -23.81
CA HIS A 742 -34.17 -19.94 -24.01
C HIS A 742 -33.03 -19.01 -23.58
N LEU A 743 -33.33 -17.87 -22.92
CA LEU A 743 -32.32 -17.01 -22.31
C LEU A 743 -31.55 -17.80 -21.24
N VAL A 744 -30.22 -17.69 -21.27
CA VAL A 744 -29.30 -18.32 -20.32
C VAL A 744 -29.32 -17.54 -19.01
N LEU A 745 -29.77 -18.21 -17.94
CA LEU A 745 -30.04 -17.63 -16.63
C LEU A 745 -28.91 -17.83 -15.61
N ASP A 746 -27.90 -18.63 -15.93
CA ASP A 746 -26.70 -18.87 -15.11
C ASP A 746 -25.49 -18.00 -15.52
N ALA A 747 -25.69 -17.06 -16.46
CA ALA A 747 -24.69 -16.11 -16.93
C ALA A 747 -25.19 -14.66 -16.83
N THR A 748 -24.27 -13.74 -16.53
CA THR A 748 -24.60 -12.32 -16.38
C THR A 748 -24.89 -11.62 -17.71
N ALA A 749 -25.70 -10.57 -17.67
CA ALA A 749 -25.97 -9.66 -18.79
C ALA A 749 -24.80 -8.68 -19.01
N GLY A 750 -24.02 -8.38 -17.98
CA GLY A 750 -22.79 -7.58 -18.09
C GLY A 750 -23.02 -6.07 -18.03
N VAL A 751 -24.23 -5.63 -17.68
CA VAL A 751 -24.63 -4.20 -17.63
C VAL A 751 -24.10 -3.50 -16.37
N THR A 752 -23.98 -2.17 -16.39
CA THR A 752 -23.41 -1.41 -15.27
C THR A 752 -24.41 -1.19 -14.12
N ALA A 753 -23.90 -0.92 -12.91
CA ALA A 753 -24.76 -0.62 -11.75
C ALA A 753 -25.64 0.62 -11.98
N SER A 754 -25.17 1.60 -12.76
CA SER A 754 -25.94 2.79 -13.17
C SER A 754 -27.20 2.42 -13.97
N GLN A 755 -27.07 1.53 -14.96
CA GLN A 755 -28.21 1.04 -15.74
C GLN A 755 -29.21 0.30 -14.84
N LEU A 756 -28.73 -0.60 -13.99
CA LEU A 756 -29.61 -1.33 -13.06
C LEU A 756 -30.29 -0.42 -12.04
N ASN A 757 -29.61 0.61 -11.54
CA ASN A 757 -30.20 1.62 -10.66
C ASN A 757 -31.28 2.43 -11.37
N SER A 758 -31.15 2.66 -12.68
CA SER A 758 -32.17 3.29 -13.50
C SER A 758 -33.41 2.39 -13.65
N VAL A 759 -33.22 1.09 -13.93
CA VAL A 759 -34.31 0.08 -13.96
C VAL A 759 -35.00 -0.09 -12.60
N LEU A 760 -34.22 -0.02 -11.51
CA LEU A 760 -34.67 -0.13 -10.13
C LEU A 760 -35.21 1.18 -9.54
N SER A 761 -35.25 2.27 -10.32
CA SER A 761 -35.78 3.55 -9.88
C SER A 761 -37.23 3.44 -9.41
N GLY A 762 -37.50 3.93 -8.19
CA GLY A 762 -38.82 3.89 -7.55
C GLY A 762 -39.29 2.51 -7.08
N ARG A 763 -38.46 1.46 -7.12
CA ARG A 763 -38.82 0.08 -6.75
C ARG A 763 -38.71 -0.21 -5.25
N GLY A 764 -39.25 0.68 -4.43
CA GLY A 764 -39.23 0.55 -2.96
C GLY A 764 -37.80 0.37 -2.43
N ILE A 765 -37.58 -0.61 -1.54
CA ILE A 765 -36.27 -0.89 -0.96
C ILE A 765 -35.21 -1.42 -1.97
N LEU A 766 -35.62 -1.77 -3.19
CA LEU A 766 -34.69 -2.20 -4.24
C LEU A 766 -34.08 -1.03 -5.02
N ASN A 767 -34.55 0.21 -4.78
CA ASN A 767 -34.05 1.42 -5.42
C ASN A 767 -32.57 1.69 -5.07
N GLY A 768 -31.69 1.68 -6.07
CA GLY A 768 -30.23 1.86 -5.88
C GLY A 768 -29.45 0.56 -5.64
N MET A 769 -30.11 -0.61 -5.61
CA MET A 769 -29.50 -1.90 -5.28
C MET A 769 -28.81 -2.60 -6.47
N GLY A 770 -28.56 -1.90 -7.58
CA GLY A 770 -28.02 -2.47 -8.82
C GLY A 770 -26.69 -3.19 -8.62
N GLN A 771 -25.78 -2.63 -7.82
CA GLN A 771 -24.51 -3.29 -7.51
C GLN A 771 -24.70 -4.57 -6.68
N ALA A 772 -25.69 -4.64 -5.79
CA ALA A 772 -26.00 -5.87 -5.06
C ALA A 772 -26.52 -6.99 -5.99
N PHE A 773 -27.31 -6.64 -7.02
CA PHE A 773 -27.74 -7.60 -8.04
C PHE A 773 -26.59 -8.06 -8.95
N ILE A 774 -25.63 -7.19 -9.28
CA ILE A 774 -24.40 -7.57 -10.00
C ILE A 774 -23.56 -8.53 -9.15
N THR A 775 -23.28 -8.18 -7.89
CA THR A 775 -22.53 -9.03 -6.95
C THR A 775 -23.22 -10.37 -6.75
N ALA A 776 -24.55 -10.40 -6.65
CA ALA A 776 -25.32 -11.65 -6.56
C ALA A 776 -25.15 -12.52 -7.81
N GLY A 777 -25.23 -11.90 -9.00
CA GLY A 777 -25.11 -12.60 -10.27
C GLY A 777 -23.71 -13.15 -10.55
N THR A 778 -22.66 -12.40 -10.23
CA THR A 778 -21.26 -12.85 -10.38
C THR A 778 -20.87 -13.90 -9.33
N THR A 779 -21.31 -13.74 -8.08
CA THR A 779 -20.93 -14.64 -6.97
C THR A 779 -21.64 -16.00 -7.03
N HIS A 780 -22.84 -16.05 -7.60
CA HIS A 780 -23.68 -17.27 -7.62
C HIS A 780 -24.02 -17.78 -9.02
N SER A 781 -23.40 -17.23 -10.07
CA SER A 781 -23.69 -17.57 -11.47
C SER A 781 -25.19 -17.48 -11.77
N VAL A 782 -25.73 -16.27 -11.68
CA VAL A 782 -27.14 -15.96 -11.98
C VAL A 782 -27.22 -14.71 -12.83
N ASN A 783 -28.15 -14.70 -13.78
CA ASN A 783 -28.49 -13.51 -14.56
C ASN A 783 -29.14 -12.44 -13.66
N GLU A 784 -28.52 -11.27 -13.57
CA GLU A 784 -28.92 -10.15 -12.71
C GLU A 784 -30.31 -9.59 -13.08
N ILE A 785 -30.69 -9.65 -14.36
CA ILE A 785 -32.00 -9.18 -14.84
C ILE A 785 -33.12 -10.16 -14.47
N TYR A 786 -32.82 -11.47 -14.50
CA TYR A 786 -33.71 -12.52 -14.00
C TYR A 786 -33.91 -12.43 -12.48
N LEU A 787 -32.85 -12.14 -11.71
CA LEU A 787 -32.98 -11.85 -10.26
C LEU A 787 -33.86 -10.64 -10.00
N ILE A 788 -33.68 -9.54 -10.74
CA ILE A 788 -34.51 -8.33 -10.62
C ILE A 788 -35.97 -8.66 -10.99
N ALA A 789 -36.22 -9.42 -12.05
CA ALA A 789 -37.56 -9.83 -12.45
C ALA A 789 -38.31 -10.59 -11.34
N HIS A 790 -37.63 -11.54 -10.68
CA HIS A 790 -38.16 -12.29 -9.54
C HIS A 790 -38.31 -11.42 -8.29
N ALA A 791 -37.28 -10.66 -7.89
CA ALA A 791 -37.35 -9.79 -6.73
C ALA A 791 -38.52 -8.80 -6.84
N LEU A 792 -38.70 -8.15 -8.00
CA LEU A 792 -39.83 -7.26 -8.26
C LEU A 792 -41.21 -7.96 -8.24
N LEU A 793 -41.25 -9.28 -8.38
CA LEU A 793 -42.49 -10.08 -8.30
C LEU A 793 -42.79 -10.44 -6.84
N GLU A 794 -41.87 -11.16 -6.19
CA GLU A 794 -42.05 -11.67 -4.81
C GLU A 794 -42.19 -10.55 -3.77
N THR A 795 -41.56 -9.39 -4.01
CA THR A 795 -41.61 -8.23 -3.09
C THR A 795 -42.69 -7.20 -3.42
N GLY A 796 -43.46 -7.39 -4.49
CA GLY A 796 -44.42 -6.38 -4.96
C GLY A 796 -43.76 -5.04 -5.29
N ASN A 797 -42.70 -5.06 -6.12
CA ASN A 797 -41.83 -3.91 -6.40
C ASN A 797 -41.15 -3.30 -5.15
N GLY A 798 -40.62 -4.15 -4.24
CA GLY A 798 -39.82 -3.73 -3.08
C GLY A 798 -40.64 -3.15 -1.92
N THR A 799 -41.91 -3.56 -1.77
CA THR A 799 -42.85 -2.99 -0.79
C THR A 799 -43.44 -3.99 0.22
N SER A 800 -43.29 -5.30 0.01
CA SER A 800 -43.80 -6.31 0.94
C SER A 800 -43.06 -6.27 2.29
N GLY A 801 -43.73 -6.63 3.38
CA GLY A 801 -43.14 -6.58 4.73
C GLY A 801 -41.88 -7.44 4.91
N LEU A 802 -41.77 -8.56 4.18
CA LEU A 802 -40.55 -9.38 4.15
C LEU A 802 -39.39 -8.67 3.44
N ALA A 803 -39.69 -7.83 2.44
CA ALA A 803 -38.69 -7.06 1.71
C ALA A 803 -38.25 -5.81 2.48
N THR A 804 -39.19 -5.08 3.08
CA THR A 804 -38.91 -3.81 3.79
C THR A 804 -38.32 -4.02 5.19
N GLY A 805 -38.51 -5.20 5.77
CA GLY A 805 -37.76 -5.70 6.93
C GLY A 805 -38.64 -6.09 8.11
N ILE A 806 -38.33 -7.22 8.74
CA ILE A 806 -39.01 -7.71 9.96
C ILE A 806 -37.98 -7.95 11.06
N GLU A 807 -38.24 -7.42 12.25
CA GLU A 807 -37.40 -7.67 13.42
C GLU A 807 -37.63 -9.06 14.01
N VAL A 808 -36.53 -9.79 14.23
CA VAL A 808 -36.50 -11.11 14.87
C VAL A 808 -35.50 -11.07 16.03
N GLY A 809 -35.84 -11.70 17.15
CA GLY A 809 -34.99 -11.81 18.34
C GLY A 809 -35.09 -13.18 19.00
N ARG A 810 -34.16 -13.46 19.92
CA ARG A 810 -34.12 -14.70 20.71
C ARG A 810 -34.77 -14.50 22.07
N ASN A 811 -35.75 -15.32 22.40
CA ASN A 811 -36.33 -15.36 23.75
C ASN A 811 -35.43 -16.11 24.75
N ASN A 812 -35.83 -16.12 26.03
CA ASN A 812 -35.08 -16.77 27.12
C ASN A 812 -34.78 -18.27 26.91
N ASN A 813 -35.51 -18.95 26.02
CA ASN A 813 -35.28 -20.35 25.65
C ASN A 813 -34.37 -20.49 24.42
N GLY A 814 -33.72 -19.41 23.96
CA GLY A 814 -32.86 -19.35 22.78
C GLY A 814 -33.60 -19.31 21.43
N ASN A 815 -34.92 -19.50 21.44
CA ASN A 815 -35.76 -19.64 20.24
C ASN A 815 -36.01 -18.30 19.56
N LEU A 816 -35.99 -18.31 18.22
CA LEU A 816 -36.26 -17.14 17.39
C LEU A 816 -37.77 -16.87 17.30
N VAL A 817 -38.16 -15.61 17.54
CA VAL A 817 -39.53 -15.11 17.44
C VAL A 817 -39.53 -13.71 16.82
N LEU A 818 -40.65 -13.31 16.22
CA LEU A 818 -40.84 -11.92 15.78
C LEU A 818 -40.86 -10.99 16.99
N VAL A 819 -40.28 -9.80 16.83
CA VAL A 819 -40.37 -8.74 17.84
C VAL A 819 -41.75 -8.07 17.78
N THR A 820 -42.35 -7.85 18.93
CA THR A 820 -43.58 -7.07 19.13
C THR A 820 -43.37 -6.07 20.26
N SER A 821 -44.18 -5.01 20.30
CA SER A 821 -44.14 -4.04 21.40
C SER A 821 -44.35 -4.66 22.78
N SER A 822 -44.97 -5.84 22.85
CA SER A 822 -45.24 -6.59 24.09
C SER A 822 -44.13 -7.57 24.50
N ASN A 823 -43.28 -8.03 23.58
CA ASN A 823 -42.20 -8.99 23.88
C ASN A 823 -40.79 -8.39 23.84
N ARG A 824 -40.61 -7.20 23.25
CA ARG A 824 -39.29 -6.58 22.94
C ARG A 824 -38.32 -6.57 24.13
N SER A 825 -38.81 -6.26 25.33
CA SER A 825 -38.01 -6.20 26.56
C SER A 825 -37.56 -7.56 27.11
N SER A 826 -38.10 -8.68 26.59
CA SER A 826 -37.70 -10.05 26.93
C SER A 826 -36.97 -10.77 25.78
N LEU A 827 -36.50 -10.05 24.77
CA LEU A 827 -35.76 -10.60 23.65
C LEU A 827 -34.31 -10.09 23.62
N SER A 828 -33.39 -11.00 23.33
CA SER A 828 -31.97 -10.73 23.08
C SER A 828 -31.66 -10.81 21.59
N ASN A 829 -30.51 -10.25 21.17
CA ASN A 829 -29.98 -10.37 19.81
C ASN A 829 -30.97 -9.99 18.71
N ILE A 830 -31.77 -8.94 18.94
CA ILE A 830 -32.69 -8.39 17.94
C ILE A 830 -31.89 -7.95 16.70
N ARG A 831 -32.42 -8.28 15.52
CA ARG A 831 -31.97 -7.80 14.21
C ARG A 831 -33.19 -7.59 13.31
N THR A 832 -33.17 -6.54 12.49
CA THR A 832 -34.03 -6.48 11.30
C THR A 832 -33.54 -7.52 10.28
N THR A 833 -34.48 -8.19 9.62
CA THR A 833 -34.19 -9.25 8.65
C THR A 833 -34.93 -8.97 7.35
N TYR A 834 -34.27 -9.20 6.22
CA TYR A 834 -34.74 -8.85 4.88
C TYR A 834 -34.81 -10.10 4.01
N ASN A 835 -35.82 -10.22 3.14
CA ASN A 835 -36.04 -11.39 2.31
C ASN A 835 -36.69 -10.99 0.97
N MET A 836 -35.86 -10.89 -0.08
CA MET A 836 -36.27 -10.34 -1.38
C MET A 836 -36.90 -11.37 -2.34
N PHE A 837 -37.03 -12.64 -1.93
CA PHE A 837 -37.48 -13.73 -2.80
C PHE A 837 -38.47 -14.68 -2.11
N GLY A 838 -39.04 -14.29 -0.96
CA GLY A 838 -40.00 -15.11 -0.20
C GLY A 838 -39.44 -16.43 0.36
N ILE A 839 -38.12 -16.59 0.41
CA ILE A 839 -37.49 -17.89 0.72
C ILE A 839 -37.81 -18.28 2.18
N GLY A 840 -38.40 -19.47 2.35
CA GLY A 840 -38.87 -19.96 3.65
C GLY A 840 -40.23 -19.40 4.11
N ALA A 841 -40.87 -18.52 3.34
CA ALA A 841 -42.24 -18.08 3.61
C ALA A 841 -43.24 -19.15 3.13
N VAL A 842 -43.97 -19.77 4.07
CA VAL A 842 -45.00 -20.79 3.77
C VAL A 842 -46.38 -20.15 3.88
N ASP A 843 -47.28 -20.41 2.94
CA ASP A 843 -48.63 -19.81 2.80
C ASP A 843 -49.42 -19.64 4.10
N SER A 844 -49.31 -20.59 5.04
CA SER A 844 -50.00 -20.56 6.33
C SER A 844 -49.46 -19.55 7.35
N ASP A 845 -48.19 -19.14 7.22
CA ASP A 845 -47.50 -18.21 8.12
C ASP A 845 -46.24 -17.60 7.43
N PRO A 846 -46.43 -16.82 6.35
CA PRO A 846 -45.31 -16.45 5.47
C PRO A 846 -44.35 -15.46 6.14
N TYR A 847 -44.88 -14.48 6.87
CA TYR A 847 -44.08 -13.42 7.48
C TYR A 847 -43.16 -13.93 8.60
N ARG A 848 -43.65 -14.79 9.50
CA ARG A 848 -42.79 -15.32 10.58
C ARG A 848 -41.75 -16.30 10.04
N LEU A 849 -42.15 -17.22 9.17
CA LEU A 849 -41.24 -18.25 8.66
C LEU A 849 -40.17 -17.65 7.72
N GLY A 850 -40.55 -16.73 6.83
CA GLY A 850 -39.61 -16.02 5.95
C GLY A 850 -38.61 -15.12 6.69
N ALA A 851 -39.03 -14.47 7.80
CA ALA A 851 -38.14 -13.66 8.63
C ALA A 851 -37.21 -14.52 9.51
N ILE A 852 -37.70 -15.61 10.09
CA ILE A 852 -36.86 -16.55 10.85
C ILE A 852 -35.86 -17.25 9.91
N TYR A 853 -36.22 -17.56 8.66
CA TYR A 853 -35.27 -18.03 7.65
C TYR A 853 -34.17 -16.99 7.40
N ALA A 854 -34.55 -15.74 7.11
CA ALA A 854 -33.63 -14.63 6.86
C ALA A 854 -32.67 -14.37 8.05
N TYR A 855 -33.14 -14.49 9.30
CA TYR A 855 -32.28 -14.39 10.49
C TYR A 855 -31.19 -15.47 10.50
N ASN A 856 -31.57 -16.73 10.24
CA ASN A 856 -30.62 -17.85 10.24
C ASN A 856 -29.65 -17.79 9.04
N ALA A 857 -30.08 -17.19 7.92
CA ALA A 857 -29.25 -16.96 6.74
C ALA A 857 -28.37 -15.70 6.84
N GLY A 858 -28.46 -14.93 7.92
CA GLY A 858 -27.65 -13.72 8.15
C GLY A 858 -28.07 -12.49 7.33
N TRP A 859 -29.30 -12.47 6.79
CA TRP A 859 -29.80 -11.43 5.89
C TRP A 859 -30.23 -10.17 6.66
N PHE A 860 -29.26 -9.52 7.29
CA PHE A 860 -29.45 -8.33 8.14
C PHE A 860 -29.35 -6.99 7.39
N THR A 861 -29.13 -7.03 6.06
CA THR A 861 -29.22 -5.87 5.16
C THR A 861 -29.95 -6.26 3.86
N PRO A 862 -30.48 -5.30 3.08
CA PRO A 862 -31.08 -5.57 1.77
C PRO A 862 -30.13 -6.27 0.79
N GLU A 863 -28.86 -5.85 0.77
CA GLU A 863 -27.83 -6.38 -0.13
C GLU A 863 -27.49 -7.83 0.23
N ALA A 864 -27.36 -8.14 1.52
CA ALA A 864 -27.15 -9.51 2.01
C ALA A 864 -28.33 -10.43 1.64
N ALA A 865 -29.56 -9.93 1.66
CA ALA A 865 -30.74 -10.67 1.22
C ALA A 865 -30.80 -10.88 -0.31
N ILE A 866 -30.31 -9.92 -1.10
CA ILE A 866 -30.20 -10.05 -2.57
C ILE A 866 -29.16 -11.10 -2.93
N VAL A 867 -27.95 -11.00 -2.39
CA VAL A 867 -26.83 -11.93 -2.67
C VAL A 867 -27.15 -13.33 -2.15
N GLY A 868 -27.48 -13.47 -0.86
CA GLY A 868 -27.80 -14.77 -0.27
C GLY A 868 -29.06 -15.42 -0.84
N GLY A 869 -30.04 -14.64 -1.32
CA GLY A 869 -31.20 -15.15 -2.01
C GLY A 869 -30.89 -15.71 -3.41
N ALA A 870 -29.97 -15.10 -4.16
CA ALA A 870 -29.52 -15.63 -5.44
C ALA A 870 -28.81 -16.99 -5.31
N ALA A 871 -28.08 -17.22 -4.21
CA ALA A 871 -27.47 -18.51 -3.91
C ALA A 871 -28.52 -19.65 -3.84
N PHE A 872 -29.70 -19.39 -3.25
CA PHE A 872 -30.78 -20.38 -3.18
C PHE A 872 -31.35 -20.73 -4.56
N ILE A 873 -31.50 -19.72 -5.44
CA ILE A 873 -31.99 -19.87 -6.82
C ILE A 873 -31.01 -20.71 -7.65
N SER A 874 -29.72 -20.36 -7.64
CA SER A 874 -28.68 -21.04 -8.42
C SER A 874 -28.53 -22.52 -8.05
N ASN A 875 -28.34 -22.81 -6.75
CA ASN A 875 -28.14 -24.17 -6.22
C ASN A 875 -29.33 -25.11 -6.47
N SER A 876 -30.53 -24.57 -6.71
CA SER A 876 -31.74 -25.36 -6.90
C SER A 876 -31.90 -25.94 -8.32
N TYR A 877 -31.40 -25.26 -9.36
CA TYR A 877 -31.71 -25.59 -10.77
C TYR A 877 -30.51 -25.56 -11.71
N PHE A 878 -29.62 -24.55 -11.62
CA PHE A 878 -28.56 -24.36 -12.62
C PHE A 878 -27.47 -25.42 -12.54
N ALA A 879 -27.13 -25.86 -11.32
CA ALA A 879 -26.24 -27.00 -11.07
C ALA A 879 -26.72 -28.34 -11.67
N ARG A 880 -27.94 -28.39 -12.25
CA ARG A 880 -28.52 -29.55 -12.95
C ARG A 880 -28.65 -29.34 -14.46
N GLY A 881 -28.07 -28.26 -15.00
CA GLY A 881 -28.20 -27.86 -16.40
C GLY A 881 -29.55 -27.24 -16.77
N GLN A 882 -30.41 -26.91 -15.79
CA GLN A 882 -31.70 -26.27 -16.03
C GLN A 882 -31.55 -24.74 -16.10
N ASN A 883 -30.66 -24.24 -16.96
CA ASN A 883 -30.24 -22.84 -17.00
C ASN A 883 -31.04 -21.94 -17.96
N THR A 884 -32.23 -22.36 -18.41
CA THR A 884 -33.17 -21.50 -19.16
C THR A 884 -34.59 -21.75 -18.68
N LEU A 885 -35.51 -20.79 -18.83
CA LEU A 885 -36.92 -20.99 -18.43
C LEU A 885 -37.54 -22.24 -19.09
N TYR A 886 -37.17 -22.51 -20.35
CA TYR A 886 -37.55 -23.71 -21.06
C TYR A 886 -37.05 -24.99 -20.36
N LYS A 887 -35.76 -25.05 -20.01
CA LYS A 887 -35.17 -26.22 -19.32
C LYS A 887 -35.68 -26.37 -17.88
N MET A 888 -35.95 -25.27 -17.18
CA MET A 888 -36.60 -25.25 -15.86
C MET A 888 -38.03 -25.79 -15.93
N ARG A 889 -38.81 -25.41 -16.96
CA ARG A 889 -40.17 -25.91 -17.15
C ARG A 889 -40.19 -27.36 -17.59
N TRP A 890 -39.43 -27.75 -18.61
CA TRP A 890 -39.69 -29.01 -19.32
C TRP A 890 -38.75 -30.16 -18.95
N ASN A 891 -37.51 -29.87 -18.54
CA ASN A 891 -36.49 -30.82 -18.04
C ASN A 891 -36.41 -32.20 -18.73
N HIS A 892 -35.52 -32.33 -19.73
CA HIS A 892 -35.35 -33.59 -20.49
C HIS A 892 -33.98 -34.26 -20.33
N ALA A 893 -33.08 -33.69 -19.54
CA ALA A 893 -31.66 -34.04 -19.54
C ALA A 893 -31.33 -35.41 -18.89
N TYR A 894 -32.28 -36.03 -18.19
CA TYR A 894 -32.06 -37.29 -17.47
C TYR A 894 -32.96 -38.43 -17.98
N PRO A 895 -32.40 -39.63 -18.25
CA PRO A 895 -33.19 -40.84 -18.41
C PRO A 895 -33.72 -41.32 -17.05
N SER A 896 -34.91 -41.90 -17.04
CA SER A 896 -35.50 -42.52 -15.85
C SER A 896 -34.71 -43.75 -15.42
N GLN A 897 -33.95 -43.65 -14.33
CA GLN A 897 -33.50 -44.82 -13.57
C GLN A 897 -34.73 -45.62 -13.10
N PRO A 898 -34.76 -46.96 -13.21
CA PRO A 898 -35.86 -47.77 -12.69
C PRO A 898 -36.02 -47.57 -11.17
N GLY A 899 -37.11 -46.93 -10.76
CA GLY A 899 -37.36 -46.57 -9.35
C GLY A 899 -36.73 -45.25 -8.87
N GLY A 900 -36.05 -44.51 -9.75
CA GLY A 900 -35.53 -43.16 -9.44
C GLY A 900 -36.64 -42.11 -9.40
N THR A 901 -36.54 -41.13 -8.50
CA THR A 901 -37.44 -39.98 -8.45
C THR A 901 -37.28 -39.11 -9.70
N PHE A 902 -38.41 -38.70 -10.29
CA PHE A 902 -38.40 -37.72 -11.38
C PHE A 902 -37.99 -36.35 -10.81
N PHE A 903 -36.81 -35.85 -11.19
CA PHE A 903 -36.29 -34.58 -10.65
C PHE A 903 -37.17 -33.40 -11.10
N PRO A 904 -37.52 -32.47 -10.19
CA PRO A 904 -38.67 -31.60 -10.38
C PRO A 904 -38.52 -30.59 -11.52
N GLN A 905 -39.60 -30.44 -12.28
CA GLN A 905 -39.86 -29.25 -13.09
C GLN A 905 -40.25 -28.09 -12.16
N TYR A 906 -39.87 -26.85 -12.50
CA TYR A 906 -40.16 -25.69 -11.63
C TYR A 906 -41.67 -25.48 -11.42
N ALA A 907 -42.48 -25.75 -12.43
CA ALA A 907 -43.93 -25.58 -12.39
C ALA A 907 -44.67 -26.62 -13.21
N THR A 908 -45.89 -26.95 -12.80
CA THR A 908 -46.80 -27.87 -13.51
C THR A 908 -47.60 -27.15 -14.61
N ASP A 909 -47.88 -25.86 -14.46
CA ASP A 909 -48.54 -25.02 -15.47
C ASP A 909 -47.79 -25.07 -16.82
N MET A 910 -48.45 -25.55 -17.88
CA MET A 910 -47.87 -25.64 -19.22
C MET A 910 -47.40 -24.28 -19.78
N GLY A 911 -48.01 -23.18 -19.32
CA GLY A 911 -47.67 -21.82 -19.76
C GLY A 911 -46.64 -21.10 -18.89
N TRP A 912 -46.05 -21.73 -17.87
CA TRP A 912 -45.25 -21.02 -16.86
C TRP A 912 -44.07 -20.23 -17.45
N ALA A 913 -43.31 -20.82 -18.38
CA ALA A 913 -42.13 -20.16 -18.97
C ALA A 913 -42.52 -18.93 -19.80
N VAL A 914 -43.53 -19.06 -20.66
CA VAL A 914 -44.12 -17.95 -21.45
C VAL A 914 -44.57 -16.80 -20.53
N LYS A 915 -45.14 -17.10 -19.36
CA LYS A 915 -45.65 -16.08 -18.42
C LYS A 915 -44.54 -15.22 -17.78
N GLN A 916 -43.27 -15.68 -17.76
CA GLN A 916 -42.17 -14.87 -17.21
C GLN A 916 -41.57 -13.90 -18.25
N VAL A 917 -41.60 -14.28 -19.53
CA VAL A 917 -40.91 -13.55 -20.62
C VAL A 917 -41.23 -12.06 -20.69
N PRO A 918 -42.50 -11.59 -20.62
CA PRO A 918 -42.81 -10.17 -20.78
C PRO A 918 -42.12 -9.26 -19.75
N ARG A 919 -41.95 -9.75 -18.51
CA ARG A 919 -41.24 -9.00 -17.46
C ARG A 919 -39.74 -8.95 -17.72
N ILE A 920 -39.11 -10.09 -18.02
CA ILE A 920 -37.67 -10.16 -18.28
C ILE A 920 -37.31 -9.31 -19.50
N LYS A 921 -38.06 -9.45 -20.60
CA LYS A 921 -37.87 -8.68 -21.82
C LYS A 921 -38.03 -7.18 -21.57
N SER A 922 -39.10 -6.76 -20.89
CA SER A 922 -39.31 -5.34 -20.54
C SER A 922 -38.21 -4.75 -19.64
N LEU A 923 -37.45 -5.56 -18.90
CA LEU A 923 -36.27 -5.10 -18.14
C LEU A 923 -35.03 -5.01 -19.05
N TYR A 924 -34.84 -5.97 -19.96
CA TYR A 924 -33.79 -5.92 -20.98
C TYR A 924 -33.95 -4.75 -21.97
N ASP A 925 -35.19 -4.39 -22.32
CA ASP A 925 -35.53 -3.25 -23.19
C ASP A 925 -35.21 -1.87 -22.56
N GLN A 926 -34.72 -1.83 -21.30
CA GLN A 926 -34.29 -0.62 -20.58
C GLN A 926 -32.76 -0.53 -20.38
N LEU A 927 -31.97 -1.39 -21.05
CA LEU A 927 -30.51 -1.50 -20.84
C LEU A 927 -29.73 -1.10 -22.10
N ASP A 928 -28.57 -0.47 -21.90
CA ASP A 928 -27.65 -0.12 -22.98
C ASP A 928 -26.66 -1.27 -23.21
N ASN A 929 -26.72 -1.84 -24.42
CA ASN A 929 -25.87 -2.94 -24.90
C ASN A 929 -25.77 -4.18 -23.96
N PRO A 930 -26.90 -4.73 -23.46
CA PRO A 930 -26.86 -5.92 -22.61
C PRO A 930 -26.44 -7.17 -23.41
N THR A 931 -25.64 -8.04 -22.78
CA THR A 931 -25.25 -9.32 -23.38
C THR A 931 -26.46 -10.28 -23.39
N LEU A 932 -26.79 -10.83 -24.56
CA LEU A 932 -27.93 -11.73 -24.76
C LEU A 932 -27.44 -13.13 -25.10
N ARG A 933 -27.35 -14.00 -24.09
CA ARG A 933 -26.94 -15.41 -24.25
C ARG A 933 -28.18 -16.29 -24.33
N PHE A 934 -28.34 -17.06 -25.41
CA PHE A 934 -29.44 -17.98 -25.65
C PHE A 934 -28.93 -19.41 -25.83
N ASP A 935 -29.61 -20.40 -25.26
CA ASP A 935 -29.35 -21.83 -25.45
C ASP A 935 -30.64 -22.53 -25.86
N ILE A 936 -30.81 -22.69 -27.17
CA ILE A 936 -32.05 -23.15 -27.80
C ILE A 936 -32.02 -24.68 -27.87
N VAL A 937 -33.01 -25.32 -27.24
CA VAL A 937 -33.19 -26.77 -27.35
C VAL A 937 -33.53 -27.18 -28.78
N GLN A 938 -32.91 -28.26 -29.26
CA GLN A 938 -33.27 -28.94 -30.50
C GLN A 938 -33.58 -30.42 -30.23
N TYR A 939 -34.66 -30.90 -30.83
CA TYR A 939 -35.05 -32.32 -30.83
C TYR A 939 -34.56 -33.02 -32.10
N ARG A 940 -34.39 -34.33 -32.01
CA ARG A 940 -34.00 -35.23 -33.12
C ARG A 940 -35.22 -35.63 -33.95
#